data_AF-K4QZU1-F1
#
_entry.id   AF-K4QZU1-F1
#
_cell.length_a   1.000
_cell.length_b   1.000
_cell.length_c   1.000
_cell.angle_alpha   90.00
_cell.angle_beta   90.00
_cell.angle_gamma   90.00
#
_symmetry.space_group_name_H-M   'P 1'
#
loop_
_entity.id
_entity.type
_entity.pdbx_description
1 polymer ?
#
loop_
_entity_poly.entity_id
_entity_poly.type
_entity_poly.pdbx_seq_one_letter_code
_entity_poly.pdbx_strand_id
1 'polypeptide(L)'
;MSRPHPPAIPLAVLSLAAGLLSALPTPAHAAAQALPTGFATVMNAASGRCLDARAAGTANGTAVQQYSCNGTTAQRWSFTATSDGYVRINNANNTSQVVDVSDVSTADNAPVHLWSYGGGANQQWLPVDLGGGAYRFVNRNSGKCLDDPGASTADSVQFVQYTCNGSAAQRFQVVPVTQSTATPDLGPNVVVFDPSMASSTIQSRLNTIFQQQETNQFGSQRYAVLFKPGAYNADVNVGFYTQVAGLGLSPDAVTINGAVHAEADWFPPQNATQNFWRGAENLSVNPTGGNDRWAVSQAASYRRMHLRGNLALDDGGWASGGLFADTKVDGQVNSGTQQQWLTRNSQLGSWTGSNWNMVFVGSQGVPGTSFPNPPYTTVAQTPVSREKPFLYIDGDGAYKVFVPSVRTNSTATSWAGGAPAGSSLSLDSFYVVKPGATASDINAALAAGKNLLVTPGVYHLNQTLQVNRADTVVLGLGLATFIPDNGVTAMKVADVDGVKVAGVLFDAGTTNSPTLMEIGPAGSSASHTANPTSLHDVYFRVGGAAVGKATTSLVVNSDNVIGDHTWIWRGDHGTGIGWNSNTGDTGLIVNGDNVTMYGLFVEHYQKYQTVWNGNGGRTYFYQNEMPYDPPNQAAWMNGSTQGYAAYKVADSVTSHQAYGLGSYCYFNVNPSVTAERAIEAPNRAGVTFQSMVTVSLGGTGTIRHVINDRGGPSNSTTNVANLSNYP
;
A
#
# COMPACT_ATOMS: atom_id res chain seq x y z
N MET A 1 -78.39 -14.14 25.71
CA MET A 1 -79.34 -14.47 26.79
C MET A 1 -78.59 -14.48 28.11
N SER A 2 -78.70 -13.43 28.93
CA SER A 2 -78.47 -13.55 30.37
C SER A 2 -79.40 -12.55 31.05
N ARG A 3 -80.26 -13.13 31.88
CA ARG A 3 -81.44 -12.57 32.54
C ARG A 3 -81.04 -11.92 33.90
N PRO A 4 -81.96 -11.25 34.62
CA PRO A 4 -81.84 -9.80 34.85
C PRO A 4 -81.99 -9.37 36.34
N HIS A 5 -81.86 -8.05 36.55
CA HIS A 5 -82.69 -7.19 37.44
C HIS A 5 -82.69 -7.41 38.97
N PRO A 6 -83.26 -6.50 39.80
CA PRO A 6 -83.72 -5.10 39.66
C PRO A 6 -83.31 -4.26 40.93
N PRO A 7 -84.07 -3.27 41.48
CA PRO A 7 -84.83 -2.13 40.95
C PRO A 7 -84.38 -0.76 41.55
N ALA A 8 -85.07 0.30 41.10
CA ALA A 8 -84.83 1.73 41.26
C ALA A 8 -85.47 2.41 42.50
N ILE A 9 -85.11 3.68 42.74
CA ILE A 9 -85.96 4.87 43.08
C ILE A 9 -85.06 6.15 43.03
N PRO A 10 -85.59 7.35 42.72
CA PRO A 10 -84.91 8.42 41.99
C PRO A 10 -84.46 9.61 42.87
N LEU A 11 -83.53 10.47 42.42
CA LEU A 11 -83.38 11.84 42.94
C LEU A 11 -82.47 12.75 42.07
N ALA A 12 -82.91 14.01 41.95
CA ALA A 12 -82.15 15.27 41.81
C ALA A 12 -81.14 15.48 40.67
N VAL A 13 -81.42 16.49 39.84
CA VAL A 13 -80.47 17.14 38.92
C VAL A 13 -79.55 18.07 39.72
N LEU A 14 -78.26 17.78 39.73
CA LEU A 14 -77.19 18.67 40.22
C LEU A 14 -76.11 18.79 39.14
N SER A 15 -75.86 20.01 38.69
CA SER A 15 -74.79 20.39 37.78
C SER A 15 -73.43 20.27 38.48
N LEU A 16 -72.58 19.33 38.03
CA LEU A 16 -71.21 19.18 38.54
C LEU A 16 -70.20 19.93 37.67
N ALA A 17 -69.43 20.81 38.32
CA ALA A 17 -68.22 21.42 37.81
C ALA A 17 -67.12 20.35 37.60
N ALA A 18 -66.47 20.39 36.45
CA ALA A 18 -65.28 19.59 36.17
C ALA A 18 -64.08 20.19 36.92
N GLY A 19 -63.65 19.52 38.01
CA GLY A 19 -62.36 19.79 38.64
C GLY A 19 -61.22 19.25 37.80
N LEU A 20 -60.39 20.14 37.25
CA LEU A 20 -59.07 19.78 36.74
C LEU A 20 -58.19 19.36 37.94
N LEU A 21 -57.89 18.07 38.05
CA LEU A 21 -56.69 17.65 38.79
C LEU A 21 -55.48 17.94 37.90
N SER A 22 -54.74 18.99 38.25
CA SER A 22 -53.37 19.22 37.80
C SER A 22 -52.47 18.11 38.36
N ALA A 23 -52.19 17.10 37.54
CA ALA A 23 -51.06 16.21 37.78
C ALA A 23 -49.78 17.05 37.73
N LEU A 24 -49.09 17.18 38.87
CA LEU A 24 -47.74 17.72 38.90
C LEU A 24 -46.86 16.82 38.02
N PRO A 25 -46.06 17.37 37.08
CA PRO A 25 -45.12 16.57 36.34
C PRO A 25 -44.12 15.96 37.34
N THR A 26 -44.06 14.63 37.38
CA THR A 26 -42.90 13.93 37.91
C THR A 26 -41.68 14.49 37.19
N PRO A 27 -40.57 14.85 37.89
CA PRO A 27 -39.35 15.24 37.20
C PRO A 27 -39.00 14.10 36.25
N ALA A 28 -38.95 14.40 34.95
CA ALA A 28 -38.40 13.49 33.97
C ALA A 28 -37.00 13.13 34.47
N HIS A 29 -36.78 11.84 34.79
CA HIS A 29 -35.43 11.35 34.94
C HIS A 29 -34.77 11.65 33.59
N ALA A 30 -33.77 12.53 33.59
CA ALA A 30 -32.91 12.70 32.44
C ALA A 30 -32.48 11.30 32.01
N ALA A 31 -32.75 10.95 30.75
CA ALA A 31 -32.37 9.64 30.22
C ALA A 31 -30.88 9.42 30.53
N ALA A 32 -30.56 8.31 31.19
CA ALA A 32 -29.16 7.92 31.43
C ALA A 32 -28.41 8.00 30.09
N GLN A 33 -27.29 8.70 30.07
CA GLN A 33 -26.55 8.85 28.82
C GLN A 33 -26.01 7.45 28.47
N ALA A 34 -26.26 6.98 27.25
CA ALA A 34 -25.66 5.72 26.81
C ALA A 34 -24.14 5.92 26.63
N LEU A 35 -23.34 4.88 26.92
CA LEU A 35 -21.92 4.89 26.57
C LEU A 35 -21.74 5.17 25.07
N PRO A 36 -20.65 5.84 24.66
CA PRO A 36 -20.41 6.14 23.24
C PRO A 36 -20.32 4.86 22.40
N THR A 37 -20.84 4.91 21.17
CA THR A 37 -20.77 3.80 20.21
C THR A 37 -19.40 3.68 19.54
N GLY A 38 -18.59 4.76 19.56
CA GLY A 38 -17.21 4.79 19.07
C GLY A 38 -16.16 4.76 20.18
N PHE A 39 -14.90 5.02 19.81
CA PHE A 39 -13.84 5.18 20.80
C PHE A 39 -14.07 6.41 21.69
N ALA A 40 -13.73 6.27 22.96
CA ALA A 40 -13.80 7.31 23.96
C ALA A 40 -12.49 7.38 24.74
N THR A 41 -12.20 8.56 25.26
CA THR A 41 -11.21 8.76 26.30
C THR A 41 -11.89 8.54 27.65
N VAL A 42 -11.26 7.77 28.54
CA VAL A 42 -11.76 7.50 29.90
C VAL A 42 -10.88 8.24 30.89
N MET A 43 -11.37 9.35 31.44
CA MET A 43 -10.60 10.26 32.29
C MET A 43 -11.04 10.14 33.75
N ASN A 44 -10.10 9.90 34.66
CA ASN A 44 -10.38 9.82 36.09
C ASN A 44 -10.73 11.21 36.66
N ALA A 45 -11.79 11.29 37.45
CA ALA A 45 -12.29 12.55 37.99
C ALA A 45 -11.46 13.12 39.15
N ALA A 46 -10.68 12.28 39.86
CA ALA A 46 -9.78 12.75 40.91
C ALA A 46 -8.52 13.40 40.31
N SER A 47 -7.94 12.78 39.28
CA SER A 47 -6.63 13.18 38.77
C SER A 47 -6.65 13.97 37.46
N GLY A 48 -7.76 13.95 36.71
CA GLY A 48 -7.86 14.51 35.37
C GLY A 48 -7.03 13.76 34.32
N ARG A 49 -6.49 12.58 34.66
CA ARG A 49 -5.68 11.76 33.77
C ARG A 49 -6.48 10.67 33.09
N CYS A 50 -5.94 10.17 31.99
CA CYS A 50 -6.59 9.20 31.14
C CYS A 50 -6.19 7.77 31.49
N LEU A 51 -7.14 6.86 31.37
CA LEU A 51 -6.93 5.42 31.35
C LEU A 51 -6.04 5.09 30.15
N ASP A 52 -4.92 4.42 30.38
CA ASP A 52 -3.81 4.29 29.44
C ASP A 52 -3.26 2.86 29.46
N ALA A 53 -3.12 2.26 28.28
CA ALA A 53 -2.36 1.02 28.12
C ALA A 53 -0.87 1.35 28.14
N ARG A 54 -0.15 0.95 29.20
CA ARG A 54 1.24 1.35 29.44
C ARG A 54 2.11 1.15 28.20
N ALA A 55 2.81 2.21 27.81
CA ALA A 55 3.71 2.23 26.65
C ALA A 55 3.04 1.79 25.33
N ALA A 56 1.72 1.98 25.20
CA ALA A 56 0.92 1.49 24.09
C ALA A 56 1.01 -0.05 23.87
N GLY A 57 1.33 -0.81 24.91
CA GLY A 57 1.47 -2.27 24.83
C GLY A 57 0.17 -2.97 24.42
N THR A 58 0.31 -4.10 23.73
CA THR A 58 -0.79 -4.92 23.21
C THR A 58 -0.75 -6.38 23.69
N ALA A 59 0.24 -6.72 24.51
CA ALA A 59 0.41 -8.06 25.05
C ALA A 59 -0.43 -8.26 26.33
N ASN A 60 -0.85 -9.50 26.57
CA ASN A 60 -1.42 -9.92 27.84
C ASN A 60 -0.50 -9.53 29.00
N GLY A 61 -1.05 -8.94 30.06
CA GLY A 61 -0.29 -8.43 31.20
C GLY A 61 0.17 -6.98 31.06
N THR A 62 -0.12 -6.29 29.94
CA THR A 62 0.17 -4.85 29.83
C THR A 62 -0.61 -4.09 30.89
N ALA A 63 0.08 -3.38 31.79
CA ALA A 63 -0.56 -2.61 32.85
C ALA A 63 -1.51 -1.55 32.28
N VAL A 64 -2.71 -1.47 32.85
CA VAL A 64 -3.64 -0.35 32.61
C VAL A 64 -3.38 0.67 33.71
N GLN A 65 -2.93 1.85 33.32
CA GLN A 65 -2.46 2.89 34.22
C GLN A 65 -3.19 4.21 33.99
N GLN A 66 -3.06 5.16 34.90
CA GLN A 66 -3.35 6.55 34.60
C GLN A 66 -2.13 7.24 33.99
N TYR A 67 -2.36 8.07 32.98
CA TYR A 67 -1.34 8.88 32.36
C TYR A 67 -1.92 10.20 31.85
N SER A 68 -1.07 11.23 31.76
CA SER A 68 -1.39 12.51 31.13
C SER A 68 -2.10 12.30 29.79
N CYS A 69 -3.27 12.91 29.63
CA CYS A 69 -4.08 12.73 28.43
C CYS A 69 -3.32 13.26 27.20
N ASN A 70 -3.00 12.36 26.27
CA ASN A 70 -2.10 12.62 25.13
C ASN A 70 -2.72 12.26 23.76
N GLY A 71 -3.97 11.77 23.75
CA GLY A 71 -4.72 11.51 22.52
C GLY A 71 -4.24 10.32 21.68
N THR A 72 -3.25 9.57 22.15
CA THR A 72 -2.75 8.36 21.49
C THR A 72 -3.78 7.22 21.55
N THR A 73 -3.60 6.20 20.73
CA THR A 73 -4.44 4.99 20.74
C THR A 73 -4.37 4.20 22.05
N ALA A 74 -3.30 4.37 22.85
CA ALA A 74 -3.19 3.80 24.19
C ALA A 74 -4.30 4.27 25.14
N GLN A 75 -4.90 5.44 24.88
CA GLN A 75 -5.92 6.08 25.73
C GLN A 75 -7.32 6.07 25.10
N ARG A 76 -7.48 5.36 23.98
CA ARG A 76 -8.76 5.25 23.27
C ARG A 76 -9.39 3.89 23.57
N TRP A 77 -10.62 3.91 24.06
CA TRP A 77 -11.33 2.73 24.54
C TRP A 77 -12.70 2.62 23.88
N SER A 78 -13.09 1.42 23.47
CA SER A 78 -14.44 1.14 22.96
C SER A 78 -15.19 0.29 23.98
N PHE A 79 -16.51 0.48 24.06
CA PHE A 79 -17.37 -0.27 24.97
C PHE A 79 -18.26 -1.22 24.18
N THR A 80 -18.01 -2.53 24.27
CA THR A 80 -18.86 -3.53 23.62
C THR A 80 -19.79 -4.14 24.64
N ALA A 81 -21.10 -4.09 24.38
CA ALA A 81 -22.09 -4.75 25.20
C ALA A 81 -21.83 -6.27 25.27
N THR A 82 -22.06 -6.83 26.45
CA THR A 82 -22.08 -8.27 26.70
C THR A 82 -23.51 -8.68 27.03
N SER A 83 -23.77 -9.30 28.19
CA SER A 83 -25.13 -9.59 28.68
C SER A 83 -25.46 -8.75 29.92
N ASP A 84 -26.75 -8.62 30.24
CA ASP A 84 -27.22 -8.07 31.52
C ASP A 84 -26.72 -6.66 31.85
N GLY A 85 -26.51 -5.83 30.83
CA GLY A 85 -26.04 -4.45 30.97
C GLY A 85 -24.52 -4.29 31.17
N TYR A 86 -23.76 -5.38 31.21
CA TYR A 86 -22.30 -5.33 31.30
C TYR A 86 -21.67 -5.03 29.95
N VAL A 87 -20.48 -4.42 29.98
CA VAL A 87 -19.65 -4.17 28.82
C VAL A 87 -18.26 -4.77 29.00
N ARG A 88 -17.58 -5.06 27.90
CA ARG A 88 -16.12 -5.15 27.86
C ARG A 88 -15.55 -3.82 27.37
N ILE A 89 -14.41 -3.41 27.93
CA ILE A 89 -13.72 -2.16 27.61
C ILE A 89 -12.48 -2.51 26.79
N ASN A 90 -12.51 -2.29 25.47
CA ASN A 90 -11.44 -2.73 24.56
C ASN A 90 -10.50 -1.59 24.22
N ASN A 91 -9.19 -1.85 24.19
CA ASN A 91 -8.19 -0.83 23.81
C ASN A 91 -8.11 -0.65 22.29
N ALA A 92 -7.84 0.58 21.82
CA ALA A 92 -7.72 0.85 20.39
C ALA A 92 -6.44 0.29 19.74
N ASN A 93 -5.36 0.04 20.48
CA ASN A 93 -4.15 -0.59 19.93
C ASN A 93 -4.40 -2.05 19.51
N ASN A 94 -5.32 -2.74 20.18
CA ASN A 94 -5.77 -4.08 19.83
C ASN A 94 -7.15 -4.30 20.46
N THR A 95 -8.21 -4.28 19.65
CA THR A 95 -9.60 -4.41 20.14
C THR A 95 -9.96 -5.79 20.67
N SER A 96 -9.06 -6.77 20.55
CA SER A 96 -9.19 -8.08 21.22
C SER A 96 -8.66 -8.06 22.65
N GLN A 97 -7.92 -7.03 23.06
CA GLN A 97 -7.40 -6.84 24.40
C GLN A 97 -8.33 -5.93 25.22
N VAL A 98 -8.70 -6.38 26.41
CA VAL A 98 -9.70 -5.72 27.27
C VAL A 98 -9.17 -5.42 28.66
N VAL A 99 -9.81 -4.47 29.33
CA VAL A 99 -9.58 -4.18 30.75
C VAL A 99 -9.99 -5.39 31.60
N ASP A 100 -9.00 -6.04 32.20
CA ASP A 100 -9.10 -7.30 32.93
C ASP A 100 -8.55 -7.12 34.37
N VAL A 101 -9.24 -7.71 35.35
CA VAL A 101 -8.69 -7.86 36.71
C VAL A 101 -7.84 -9.13 36.76
N SER A 102 -6.55 -8.94 37.05
CA SER A 102 -5.55 -10.01 37.11
C SER A 102 -5.95 -11.18 38.01
N ASP A 103 -5.57 -12.39 37.57
CA ASP A 103 -5.80 -13.66 38.26
C ASP A 103 -7.26 -13.94 38.67
N VAL A 104 -8.23 -13.32 37.98
CA VAL A 104 -9.67 -13.44 38.27
C VAL A 104 -9.98 -13.06 39.74
N SER A 105 -9.15 -12.19 40.32
CA SER A 105 -9.18 -11.87 41.74
C SER A 105 -10.46 -11.14 42.17
N THR A 106 -10.89 -11.37 43.40
CA THR A 106 -11.95 -10.60 44.08
C THR A 106 -11.41 -9.71 45.21
N ALA A 107 -10.08 -9.73 45.45
CA ALA A 107 -9.43 -8.96 46.49
C ALA A 107 -9.39 -7.45 46.15
N ASP A 108 -9.38 -6.62 47.19
CA ASP A 108 -9.05 -5.20 47.03
C ASP A 108 -7.59 -5.05 46.57
N ASN A 109 -7.32 -4.01 45.79
CA ASN A 109 -6.01 -3.70 45.22
C ASN A 109 -5.49 -4.74 44.22
N ALA A 110 -6.34 -5.63 43.70
CA ALA A 110 -5.94 -6.50 42.60
C ALA A 110 -5.64 -5.66 41.34
N PRO A 111 -4.47 -5.82 40.69
CA PRO A 111 -4.08 -5.02 39.53
C PRO A 111 -5.00 -5.21 38.33
N VAL A 112 -5.21 -4.11 37.60
CA VAL A 112 -5.90 -4.11 36.31
C VAL A 112 -4.87 -4.06 35.18
N HIS A 113 -5.06 -4.90 34.18
CA HIS A 113 -4.18 -5.04 33.01
C HIS A 113 -4.99 -5.29 31.73
N LEU A 114 -4.30 -5.36 30.61
CA LEU A 114 -4.86 -5.86 29.37
C LEU A 114 -4.76 -7.38 29.30
N TRP A 115 -5.83 -8.00 28.85
CA TRP A 115 -5.83 -9.42 28.50
C TRP A 115 -6.73 -9.69 27.29
N SER A 116 -6.38 -10.70 26.51
CA SER A 116 -7.23 -11.20 25.42
C SER A 116 -8.62 -11.54 25.96
N TYR A 117 -9.67 -11.02 25.33
CA TYR A 117 -11.04 -11.28 25.75
C TYR A 117 -11.40 -12.76 25.57
N GLY A 118 -11.64 -13.45 26.68
CA GLY A 118 -12.08 -14.86 26.72
C GLY A 118 -13.52 -15.02 27.22
N GLY A 119 -14.20 -13.92 27.56
CA GLY A 119 -15.56 -13.94 28.11
C GLY A 119 -15.64 -14.13 29.63
N GLY A 120 -14.50 -14.09 30.34
CA GLY A 120 -14.46 -14.21 31.80
C GLY A 120 -15.21 -13.06 32.51
N ALA A 121 -15.77 -13.32 33.69
CA ALA A 121 -16.49 -12.30 34.45
C ALA A 121 -15.57 -11.18 34.95
N ASN A 122 -14.28 -11.46 35.16
CA ASN A 122 -13.27 -10.47 35.55
C ASN A 122 -12.94 -9.46 34.43
N GLN A 123 -13.41 -9.71 33.21
CA GLN A 123 -13.24 -8.87 32.00
C GLN A 123 -14.47 -8.01 31.67
N GLN A 124 -15.52 -8.11 32.50
CA GLN A 124 -16.82 -7.49 32.25
C GLN A 124 -17.12 -6.47 33.34
N TRP A 125 -17.58 -5.29 32.93
CA TRP A 125 -17.79 -4.14 33.79
C TRP A 125 -19.20 -3.59 33.60
N LEU A 126 -19.93 -3.39 34.69
CA LEU A 126 -21.21 -2.69 34.70
C LEU A 126 -20.93 -1.18 34.76
N PRO A 127 -21.28 -0.42 33.71
CA PRO A 127 -21.21 1.03 33.75
C PRO A 127 -22.41 1.59 34.52
N VAL A 128 -22.16 2.12 35.71
CA VAL A 128 -23.15 2.84 36.51
C VAL A 128 -23.08 4.33 36.13
N ASP A 129 -24.11 4.84 35.47
CA ASP A 129 -24.21 6.25 35.08
C ASP A 129 -24.33 7.14 36.33
N LEU A 130 -23.48 8.16 36.41
CA LEU A 130 -23.43 9.18 37.47
C LEU A 130 -23.88 10.56 36.95
N GLY A 131 -24.35 10.66 35.72
CA GLY A 131 -24.79 11.87 35.04
C GLY A 131 -23.64 12.67 34.39
N GLY A 132 -23.99 13.40 33.32
CA GLY A 132 -23.05 14.29 32.62
C GLY A 132 -21.89 13.58 31.92
N GLY A 133 -22.08 12.33 31.50
CA GLY A 133 -21.04 11.50 30.87
C GLY A 133 -20.03 10.90 31.85
N ALA A 134 -20.27 10.98 33.16
CA ALA A 134 -19.45 10.34 34.17
C ALA A 134 -20.02 8.97 34.56
N TYR A 135 -19.15 7.98 34.71
CA TYR A 135 -19.50 6.61 35.04
C TYR A 135 -18.64 6.05 36.17
N ARG A 136 -19.16 5.03 36.82
CA ARG A 136 -18.40 4.10 37.66
C ARG A 136 -18.45 2.72 37.01
N PHE A 137 -17.32 2.06 36.90
CA PHE A 137 -17.24 0.72 36.29
C PHE A 137 -17.13 -0.33 37.39
N VAL A 138 -18.14 -1.19 37.53
CA VAL A 138 -18.22 -2.24 38.55
C VAL A 138 -17.93 -3.60 37.92
N ASN A 139 -16.89 -4.29 38.36
CA ASN A 139 -16.49 -5.58 37.81
C ASN A 139 -17.55 -6.66 38.10
N ARG A 140 -17.89 -7.47 37.09
CA ARG A 140 -18.92 -8.52 37.19
C ARG A 140 -18.55 -9.64 38.15
N ASN A 141 -17.25 -9.98 38.25
CA ASN A 141 -16.77 -11.07 39.08
C ASN A 141 -16.77 -10.71 40.58
N SER A 142 -16.32 -9.50 40.92
CA SER A 142 -16.09 -9.10 42.31
C SER A 142 -17.13 -8.15 42.88
N GLY A 143 -17.92 -7.48 42.04
CA GLY A 143 -18.79 -6.37 42.46
C GLY A 143 -18.01 -5.10 42.89
N LYS A 144 -16.70 -5.05 42.62
CA LYS A 144 -15.81 -3.94 42.99
C LYS A 144 -15.57 -2.98 41.84
N CYS A 145 -15.13 -1.79 42.16
CA CYS A 145 -15.00 -0.70 41.20
C CYS A 145 -13.59 -0.60 40.64
N LEU A 146 -13.47 -0.20 39.37
CA LEU A 146 -12.22 0.32 38.82
C LEU A 146 -11.80 1.54 39.65
N ASP A 147 -10.58 1.54 40.17
CA ASP A 147 -10.13 2.48 41.19
C ASP A 147 -8.69 2.93 40.92
N ASP A 148 -8.48 4.25 41.00
CA ASP A 148 -7.14 4.83 41.06
C ASP A 148 -6.62 4.76 42.50
N PRO A 149 -5.63 3.89 42.80
CA PRO A 149 -5.26 3.58 44.17
C PRO A 149 -4.74 4.83 44.89
N GLY A 150 -5.37 5.13 46.03
CA GLY A 150 -5.03 6.28 46.86
C GLY A 150 -5.42 7.64 46.26
N ALA A 151 -6.28 7.67 45.22
CA ALA A 151 -6.65 8.89 44.50
C ALA A 151 -5.43 9.67 44.00
N SER A 152 -4.45 8.94 43.44
CA SER A 152 -3.17 9.48 43.02
C SER A 152 -3.32 10.50 41.89
N THR A 153 -2.44 11.49 41.88
CA THR A 153 -2.31 12.46 40.79
C THR A 153 -0.98 12.31 40.06
N ALA A 154 -0.36 11.13 40.11
CA ALA A 154 0.88 10.82 39.41
C ALA A 154 0.59 10.04 38.10
N ASP A 155 1.43 10.28 37.09
CA ASP A 155 1.47 9.43 35.90
C ASP A 155 1.99 8.03 36.25
N SER A 156 1.64 7.07 35.41
CA SER A 156 2.12 5.69 35.45
C SER A 156 1.67 4.86 36.66
N VAL A 157 0.68 5.34 37.40
CA VAL A 157 0.03 4.56 38.47
C VAL A 157 -0.93 3.56 37.86
N GLN A 158 -0.71 2.27 38.13
CA GLN A 158 -1.58 1.20 37.64
C GLN A 158 -2.93 1.22 38.37
N PHE A 159 -4.02 1.11 37.62
CA PHE A 159 -5.37 0.99 38.20
C PHE A 159 -5.53 -0.36 38.90
N VAL A 160 -6.39 -0.38 39.91
CA VAL A 160 -6.78 -1.59 40.64
C VAL A 160 -8.29 -1.75 40.65
N GLN A 161 -8.78 -2.88 41.14
CA GLN A 161 -10.15 -2.92 41.67
C GLN A 161 -10.16 -2.63 43.17
N TYR A 162 -11.19 -1.93 43.64
CA TYR A 162 -11.38 -1.67 45.06
C TYR A 162 -12.87 -1.63 45.42
N THR A 163 -13.20 -1.94 46.67
CA THR A 163 -14.55 -1.80 47.22
C THR A 163 -15.16 -0.45 46.83
N CYS A 164 -16.35 -0.48 46.20
CA CYS A 164 -16.99 0.72 45.70
C CYS A 164 -17.32 1.69 46.86
N ASN A 165 -16.64 2.83 46.90
CA ASN A 165 -16.65 3.78 48.03
C ASN A 165 -17.21 5.17 47.65
N GLY A 166 -17.54 5.39 46.38
CA GLY A 166 -18.16 6.63 45.93
C GLY A 166 -17.19 7.80 45.72
N SER A 167 -15.89 7.59 45.96
CA SER A 167 -14.86 8.63 45.80
C SER A 167 -14.63 9.02 44.33
N ALA A 168 -13.97 10.15 44.12
CA ALA A 168 -13.56 10.60 42.79
C ALA A 168 -12.56 9.64 42.11
N ALA A 169 -11.83 8.82 42.88
CA ALA A 169 -10.93 7.80 42.35
C ALA A 169 -11.66 6.70 41.55
N GLN A 170 -12.97 6.53 41.77
CA GLN A 170 -13.83 5.54 41.11
C GLN A 170 -14.83 6.19 40.14
N ARG A 171 -14.62 7.46 39.78
CA ARG A 171 -15.47 8.21 38.86
C ARG A 171 -14.67 8.54 37.60
N PHE A 172 -15.22 8.19 36.45
CA PHE A 172 -14.56 8.36 35.16
C PHE A 172 -15.44 9.15 34.20
N GLN A 173 -14.94 10.27 33.71
CA GLN A 173 -15.54 10.99 32.60
C GLN A 173 -15.25 10.22 31.31
N VAL A 174 -16.29 9.76 30.63
CA VAL A 174 -16.18 9.10 29.33
C VAL A 174 -16.46 10.14 28.27
N VAL A 175 -15.42 10.61 27.60
CA VAL A 175 -15.49 11.64 26.57
C VAL A 175 -15.40 10.94 25.21
N PRO A 176 -16.44 10.98 24.37
CA PRO A 176 -16.33 10.48 22.99
C PRO A 176 -15.11 11.10 22.32
N VAL A 177 -14.25 10.27 21.74
CA VAL A 177 -13.25 10.78 20.80
C VAL A 177 -14.05 11.19 19.59
N THR A 178 -14.25 12.48 19.41
CA THR A 178 -14.75 13.02 18.14
C THR A 178 -13.67 12.73 17.10
N GLN A 179 -13.74 11.56 16.47
CA GLN A 179 -13.02 11.38 15.22
C GLN A 179 -13.54 12.45 14.27
N SER A 180 -12.63 13.23 13.72
CA SER A 180 -12.96 14.14 12.65
C SER A 180 -13.55 13.33 11.50
N THR A 181 -14.88 13.33 11.39
CA THR A 181 -15.58 12.98 10.15
C THR A 181 -15.41 14.06 9.09
N ALA A 182 -14.74 15.17 9.41
CA ALA A 182 -14.34 16.13 8.40
C ALA A 182 -13.35 15.45 7.47
N THR A 183 -13.68 15.48 6.17
CA THR A 183 -12.80 15.05 5.09
C THR A 183 -11.41 15.65 5.33
N PRO A 184 -10.35 14.84 5.50
CA PRO A 184 -9.02 15.36 5.70
C PRO A 184 -8.64 16.20 4.48
N ASP A 185 -8.01 17.34 4.72
CA ASP A 185 -7.42 18.11 3.64
C ASP A 185 -6.19 17.33 3.15
N LEU A 186 -6.34 16.66 2.00
CA LEU A 186 -5.29 15.92 1.29
C LEU A 186 -4.64 16.77 0.19
N GLY A 187 -4.90 18.08 0.17
CA GLY A 187 -4.39 19.00 -0.83
C GLY A 187 -5.25 19.04 -2.11
N PRO A 188 -4.99 20.03 -2.98
CA PRO A 188 -5.86 20.34 -4.12
C PRO A 188 -5.81 19.30 -5.25
N ASN A 189 -4.76 18.47 -5.26
CA ASN A 189 -4.51 17.47 -6.31
C ASN A 189 -5.11 16.10 -5.98
N VAL A 190 -5.75 15.97 -4.81
CA VAL A 190 -6.54 14.81 -4.45
C VAL A 190 -8.01 15.13 -4.69
N VAL A 191 -8.60 14.46 -5.67
CA VAL A 191 -10.01 14.62 -6.04
C VAL A 191 -10.77 13.45 -5.44
N VAL A 192 -11.69 13.73 -4.51
CA VAL A 192 -12.51 12.71 -3.86
C VAL A 192 -13.95 12.81 -4.33
N PHE A 193 -14.46 11.75 -4.96
CA PHE A 193 -15.85 11.64 -5.37
C PHE A 193 -16.67 10.88 -4.33
N ASP A 194 -17.88 11.39 -4.07
CA ASP A 194 -18.88 10.77 -3.18
C ASP A 194 -20.05 10.26 -4.04
N PRO A 195 -20.67 9.11 -3.71
CA PRO A 195 -21.79 8.58 -4.51
C PRO A 195 -23.00 9.52 -4.58
N SER A 196 -23.11 10.52 -3.70
CA SER A 196 -24.16 11.55 -3.79
C SER A 196 -23.91 12.59 -4.89
N MET A 197 -22.72 12.66 -5.47
CA MET A 197 -22.39 13.63 -6.53
C MET A 197 -23.04 13.22 -7.86
N ALA A 198 -23.51 14.20 -8.64
CA ALA A 198 -24.09 13.92 -9.95
C ALA A 198 -23.05 13.31 -10.91
N SER A 199 -23.42 12.26 -11.64
CA SER A 199 -22.52 11.59 -12.60
C SER A 199 -21.94 12.55 -13.64
N SER A 200 -22.70 13.55 -14.08
CA SER A 200 -22.21 14.59 -15.01
C SER A 200 -21.10 15.45 -14.41
N THR A 201 -21.19 15.78 -13.12
CA THR A 201 -20.15 16.52 -12.39
C THR A 201 -18.88 15.68 -12.24
N ILE A 202 -19.02 14.40 -11.87
CA ILE A 202 -17.92 13.45 -11.78
C ILE A 202 -17.24 13.34 -13.15
N GLN A 203 -18.02 13.03 -14.20
CA GLN A 203 -17.50 12.85 -15.56
C GLN A 203 -16.82 14.11 -16.08
N SER A 204 -17.39 15.30 -15.86
CA SER A 204 -16.76 16.55 -16.29
C SER A 204 -15.40 16.76 -15.65
N ARG A 205 -15.25 16.42 -14.35
CA ARG A 205 -13.98 16.55 -13.65
C ARG A 205 -12.96 15.51 -14.11
N LEU A 206 -13.38 14.27 -14.34
CA LEU A 206 -12.55 13.22 -14.94
C LEU A 206 -12.01 13.65 -16.31
N ASN A 207 -12.88 14.14 -17.18
CA ASN A 207 -12.51 14.63 -18.52
C ASN A 207 -11.50 15.77 -18.45
N THR A 208 -11.66 16.72 -17.52
CA THR A 208 -10.70 17.83 -17.34
C THR A 208 -9.31 17.31 -16.94
N ILE A 209 -9.24 16.36 -16.01
CA ILE A 209 -7.97 15.77 -15.58
C ILE A 209 -7.33 15.02 -16.74
N PHE A 210 -8.09 14.18 -17.44
CA PHE A 210 -7.60 13.42 -18.57
C PHE A 210 -7.07 14.33 -19.68
N GLN A 211 -7.84 15.33 -20.12
CA GLN A 211 -7.41 16.28 -21.16
C GLN A 211 -6.10 17.00 -20.80
N GLN A 212 -5.89 17.29 -19.51
CA GLN A 212 -4.64 17.87 -19.05
C GLN A 212 -3.48 16.86 -19.06
N GLN A 213 -3.77 15.60 -18.73
CA GLN A 213 -2.74 14.59 -18.46
C GLN A 213 -2.47 13.62 -19.59
N GLU A 214 -3.32 13.55 -20.62
CA GLU A 214 -3.22 12.60 -21.73
C GLU A 214 -1.86 12.67 -22.43
N THR A 215 -1.40 13.89 -22.75
CA THR A 215 -0.12 14.15 -23.45
C THR A 215 0.96 14.70 -22.52
N ASN A 216 0.70 14.79 -21.21
CA ASN A 216 1.58 15.46 -20.25
C ASN A 216 2.67 14.53 -19.69
N GLN A 217 3.44 13.94 -20.58
CA GLN A 217 4.44 12.92 -20.24
C GLN A 217 5.47 13.45 -19.23
N PHE A 218 5.95 14.69 -19.35
CA PHE A 218 7.02 15.21 -18.50
C PHE A 218 6.64 16.41 -17.62
N GLY A 219 5.35 16.77 -17.55
CA GLY A 219 4.90 17.86 -16.69
C GLY A 219 4.97 17.54 -15.21
N SER A 220 4.76 18.58 -14.40
CA SER A 220 4.80 18.51 -12.94
C SER A 220 3.45 18.20 -12.29
N GLN A 221 2.36 18.25 -13.06
CA GLN A 221 1.02 17.97 -12.56
C GLN A 221 0.88 16.49 -12.18
N ARG A 222 0.23 16.26 -11.04
CA ARG A 222 0.02 14.95 -10.42
C ARG A 222 -1.41 14.92 -9.91
N TYR A 223 -2.11 13.79 -10.04
CA TYR A 223 -3.47 13.65 -9.55
C TYR A 223 -3.71 12.30 -8.88
N ALA A 224 -4.42 12.32 -7.76
CA ALA A 224 -5.08 11.15 -7.19
C ALA A 224 -6.59 11.34 -7.30
N VAL A 225 -7.26 10.45 -8.01
CA VAL A 225 -8.70 10.41 -8.20
C VAL A 225 -9.26 9.28 -7.35
N LEU A 226 -9.95 9.63 -6.28
CA LEU A 226 -10.39 8.72 -5.24
C LEU A 226 -11.92 8.64 -5.22
N PHE A 227 -12.45 7.43 -5.11
CA PHE A 227 -13.88 7.18 -5.03
C PHE A 227 -14.21 6.61 -3.65
N LYS A 228 -15.13 7.27 -2.92
CA LYS A 228 -15.66 6.72 -1.67
C LYS A 228 -16.44 5.41 -1.93
N PRO A 229 -16.64 4.56 -0.91
CA PRO A 229 -17.52 3.40 -1.02
C PRO A 229 -18.89 3.78 -1.59
N GLY A 230 -19.34 3.05 -2.61
CA GLY A 230 -20.54 3.37 -3.38
C GLY A 230 -20.47 2.89 -4.84
N ALA A 231 -21.51 3.21 -5.61
CA ALA A 231 -21.59 2.91 -7.02
C ALA A 231 -21.66 4.20 -7.85
N TYR A 232 -20.98 4.21 -8.98
CA TYR A 232 -20.82 5.38 -9.85
C TYR A 232 -21.07 5.00 -11.30
N ASN A 233 -21.71 5.88 -12.06
CA ASN A 233 -21.75 5.78 -13.52
C ASN A 233 -20.69 6.73 -14.08
N ALA A 234 -19.56 6.21 -14.54
CA ALA A 234 -18.42 7.02 -14.98
C ALA A 234 -17.54 6.27 -15.99
N ASP A 235 -16.98 7.02 -16.91
CA ASP A 235 -15.93 6.61 -17.83
C ASP A 235 -14.62 7.29 -17.41
N VAL A 236 -13.69 6.51 -16.86
CA VAL A 236 -12.45 7.00 -16.24
C VAL A 236 -11.27 6.66 -17.15
N ASN A 237 -10.96 7.55 -18.11
CA ASN A 237 -9.72 7.44 -18.89
C ASN A 237 -8.53 8.01 -18.11
N VAL A 238 -7.45 7.25 -17.98
CA VAL A 238 -6.32 7.53 -17.09
C VAL A 238 -5.10 7.97 -17.89
N GLY A 239 -4.79 9.27 -17.83
CA GLY A 239 -3.60 9.86 -18.43
C GLY A 239 -2.33 9.75 -17.58
N PHE A 240 -1.27 10.47 -17.96
CA PHE A 240 -0.02 10.49 -17.21
C PHE A 240 -0.21 10.99 -15.77
N TYR A 241 0.63 10.49 -14.86
CA TYR A 241 0.67 10.85 -13.45
C TYR A 241 -0.68 10.92 -12.73
N THR A 242 -1.57 10.01 -13.10
CA THR A 242 -2.90 9.90 -12.54
C THR A 242 -3.04 8.53 -11.88
N GLN A 243 -3.35 8.53 -10.58
CA GLN A 243 -3.76 7.33 -9.88
C GLN A 243 -5.27 7.39 -9.66
N VAL A 244 -5.99 6.34 -10.04
CA VAL A 244 -7.40 6.15 -9.73
C VAL A 244 -7.52 5.08 -8.67
N ALA A 245 -8.25 5.35 -7.58
CA ALA A 245 -8.45 4.35 -6.53
C ALA A 245 -9.81 4.40 -5.83
N GLY A 246 -10.27 3.23 -5.38
CA GLY A 246 -11.39 3.12 -4.45
C GLY A 246 -10.94 3.23 -2.99
N LEU A 247 -11.75 3.89 -2.16
CA LEU A 247 -11.53 4.08 -0.73
C LEU A 247 -12.28 3.05 0.13
N GLY A 248 -12.57 1.87 -0.43
CA GLY A 248 -13.12 0.73 0.32
C GLY A 248 -12.04 -0.14 0.96
N LEU A 249 -12.39 -1.01 1.90
CA LEU A 249 -11.45 -2.06 2.35
C LEU A 249 -11.34 -3.21 1.32
N SER A 250 -12.37 -3.39 0.50
CA SER A 250 -12.45 -4.36 -0.59
C SER A 250 -12.73 -3.63 -1.91
N PRO A 251 -12.26 -4.13 -3.07
CA PRO A 251 -12.56 -3.54 -4.37
C PRO A 251 -14.06 -3.43 -4.64
N ASP A 252 -14.85 -4.40 -4.18
CA ASP A 252 -16.30 -4.42 -4.37
C ASP A 252 -17.07 -3.37 -3.55
N ALA A 253 -16.42 -2.68 -2.61
CA ALA A 253 -17.04 -1.57 -1.90
C ALA A 253 -17.15 -0.31 -2.77
N VAL A 254 -16.41 -0.23 -3.89
CA VAL A 254 -16.46 0.85 -4.87
C VAL A 254 -16.71 0.25 -6.25
N THR A 255 -17.84 0.55 -6.87
CA THR A 255 -18.18 0.05 -8.21
C THR A 255 -18.30 1.17 -9.22
N ILE A 256 -17.52 1.09 -10.30
CA ILE A 256 -17.66 1.92 -11.50
C ILE A 256 -18.48 1.14 -12.52
N ASN A 257 -19.69 1.60 -12.82
CA ASN A 257 -20.49 1.17 -13.96
C ASN A 257 -20.09 2.04 -15.17
N GLY A 258 -19.34 1.46 -16.08
CA GLY A 258 -18.56 2.19 -17.08
C GLY A 258 -17.14 1.61 -17.10
N ALA A 259 -16.11 2.42 -17.31
CA ALA A 259 -14.76 1.92 -17.56
C ALA A 259 -13.71 2.62 -16.67
N VAL A 260 -12.61 1.93 -16.39
CA VAL A 260 -11.39 2.52 -15.83
C VAL A 260 -10.22 2.06 -16.68
N HIS A 261 -9.85 2.89 -17.65
CA HIS A 261 -9.07 2.46 -18.80
C HIS A 261 -7.93 3.41 -19.13
N ALA A 262 -7.02 2.91 -19.96
CA ALA A 262 -5.94 3.69 -20.56
C ALA A 262 -5.86 3.36 -22.05
N GLU A 263 -5.77 4.41 -22.86
CA GLU A 263 -5.75 4.36 -24.33
C GLU A 263 -4.42 4.91 -24.88
N ALA A 264 -4.09 4.56 -26.13
CA ALA A 264 -2.89 5.02 -26.80
C ALA A 264 -3.15 6.00 -27.96
N ASP A 265 -4.38 6.52 -28.07
CA ASP A 265 -4.80 7.45 -29.12
C ASP A 265 -3.91 8.70 -29.25
N TRP A 266 -3.35 9.17 -28.13
CA TRP A 266 -2.49 10.36 -28.11
C TRP A 266 -1.19 10.17 -28.91
N PHE A 267 -0.76 8.93 -29.14
CA PHE A 267 0.48 8.62 -29.85
C PHE A 267 0.22 7.66 -31.02
N PRO A 268 -0.10 8.18 -32.23
CA PRO A 268 -0.54 7.36 -33.35
C PRO A 268 0.57 6.42 -33.89
N PRO A 269 0.21 5.27 -34.50
CA PRO A 269 -1.14 4.70 -34.63
C PRO A 269 -1.46 3.79 -33.43
N GLN A 270 -1.89 4.35 -32.30
CA GLN A 270 -2.16 3.63 -31.04
C GLN A 270 -0.91 3.00 -30.39
N ASN A 271 0.23 3.70 -30.44
CA ASN A 271 1.47 3.26 -29.81
C ASN A 271 1.47 3.52 -28.29
N ALA A 272 1.31 2.47 -27.50
CA ALA A 272 1.29 2.52 -26.04
C ALA A 272 2.69 2.46 -25.41
N THR A 273 3.80 2.43 -26.17
CA THR A 273 5.17 2.30 -25.62
C THR A 273 5.59 3.45 -24.71
N GLN A 274 4.81 4.54 -24.66
CA GLN A 274 5.05 5.67 -23.76
C GLN A 274 3.92 5.89 -22.73
N ASN A 275 2.97 4.96 -22.60
CA ASN A 275 1.88 5.04 -21.62
C ASN A 275 2.35 4.68 -20.20
N PHE A 276 3.12 5.58 -19.59
CA PHE A 276 3.76 5.40 -18.29
C PHE A 276 2.98 6.05 -17.13
N TRP A 277 3.55 5.89 -15.92
CA TRP A 277 3.28 6.65 -14.69
C TRP A 277 1.80 6.81 -14.37
N ARG A 278 1.08 5.71 -14.23
CA ARG A 278 -0.35 5.72 -13.87
C ARG A 278 -0.72 4.53 -13.00
N GLY A 279 -1.92 4.55 -12.44
CA GLY A 279 -2.37 3.42 -11.65
C GLY A 279 -3.87 3.34 -11.48
N ALA A 280 -4.37 2.10 -11.39
CA ALA A 280 -5.73 1.79 -10.97
C ALA A 280 -5.68 0.84 -9.76
N GLU A 281 -6.40 1.18 -8.69
CA GLU A 281 -6.31 0.44 -7.43
C GLU A 281 -7.64 0.28 -6.67
N ASN A 282 -7.89 -0.91 -6.13
CA ASN A 282 -8.89 -1.15 -5.08
C ASN A 282 -10.33 -0.71 -5.42
N LEU A 283 -10.78 -1.01 -6.63
CA LEU A 283 -12.16 -0.78 -7.07
C LEU A 283 -12.64 -1.89 -8.00
N SER A 284 -13.96 -1.98 -8.17
CA SER A 284 -14.62 -2.87 -9.12
C SER A 284 -15.12 -2.10 -10.34
N VAL A 285 -15.05 -2.72 -11.51
CA VAL A 285 -15.50 -2.14 -12.78
C VAL A 285 -16.48 -3.08 -13.45
N ASN A 286 -17.63 -2.53 -13.85
CA ASN A 286 -18.64 -3.16 -14.70
C ASN A 286 -18.56 -2.50 -16.08
N PRO A 287 -17.69 -2.98 -16.99
CA PRO A 287 -17.49 -2.38 -18.31
C PRO A 287 -18.76 -2.34 -19.13
N THR A 288 -19.07 -1.17 -19.70
CA THR A 288 -20.14 -1.03 -20.68
C THR A 288 -19.84 -1.93 -21.87
N GLY A 289 -20.73 -2.88 -22.16
CA GLY A 289 -20.52 -3.86 -23.24
C GLY A 289 -19.57 -5.02 -22.88
N GLY A 290 -19.11 -5.12 -21.63
CA GLY A 290 -18.39 -6.29 -21.10
C GLY A 290 -16.88 -6.32 -21.37
N ASN A 291 -16.31 -5.31 -22.02
CA ASN A 291 -14.86 -5.23 -22.28
C ASN A 291 -14.30 -3.90 -21.76
N ASP A 292 -13.16 -3.97 -21.09
CA ASP A 292 -12.36 -2.83 -20.65
C ASP A 292 -10.97 -2.89 -21.28
N ARG A 293 -10.19 -1.82 -21.16
CA ARG A 293 -8.85 -1.72 -21.75
C ARG A 293 -7.83 -1.11 -20.79
N TRP A 294 -6.63 -1.65 -20.79
CA TRP A 294 -5.50 -1.10 -20.04
C TRP A 294 -4.24 -1.12 -20.92
N ALA A 295 -4.25 -0.28 -21.97
CA ALA A 295 -3.16 -0.18 -22.94
C ALA A 295 -2.01 0.66 -22.38
N VAL A 296 -1.09 0.00 -21.67
CA VAL A 296 -0.02 0.67 -20.92
C VAL A 296 1.37 0.11 -21.20
N SER A 297 2.39 0.81 -20.73
CA SER A 297 3.76 0.31 -20.65
C SER A 297 4.26 0.27 -19.19
N GLN A 298 5.54 0.53 -18.91
CA GLN A 298 6.11 0.44 -17.57
C GLN A 298 5.54 1.47 -16.58
N ALA A 299 5.67 1.19 -15.27
CA ALA A 299 5.16 2.03 -14.17
C ALA A 299 3.65 2.36 -14.27
N ALA A 300 2.87 1.42 -14.78
CA ALA A 300 1.42 1.50 -14.87
C ALA A 300 0.77 0.35 -14.09
N SER A 301 0.56 0.58 -12.79
CA SER A 301 0.07 -0.47 -11.87
C SER A 301 -1.43 -0.73 -12.03
N TYR A 302 -1.85 -2.00 -12.01
CA TYR A 302 -3.26 -2.39 -11.96
C TYR A 302 -3.46 -3.40 -10.81
N ARG A 303 -3.77 -2.85 -9.63
CA ARG A 303 -3.68 -3.56 -8.35
C ARG A 303 -5.03 -3.70 -7.69
N ARG A 304 -5.31 -4.86 -7.10
CA ARG A 304 -6.49 -5.04 -6.24
C ARG A 304 -7.78 -4.63 -6.96
N MET A 305 -7.89 -4.95 -8.24
CA MET A 305 -9.05 -4.59 -9.05
C MET A 305 -10.03 -5.77 -9.12
N HIS A 306 -11.32 -5.49 -9.29
CA HIS A 306 -12.31 -6.49 -9.67
C HIS A 306 -13.01 -6.09 -10.96
N LEU A 307 -12.50 -6.58 -12.09
CA LEU A 307 -13.09 -6.33 -13.40
C LEU A 307 -14.13 -7.41 -13.73
N ARG A 308 -15.40 -7.01 -13.82
CA ARG A 308 -16.52 -7.89 -14.14
C ARG A 308 -16.76 -7.97 -15.64
N GLY A 309 -15.72 -8.36 -16.37
CA GLY A 309 -15.69 -8.41 -17.84
C GLY A 309 -14.35 -8.90 -18.39
N ASN A 310 -14.12 -8.67 -19.68
CA ASN A 310 -12.85 -8.93 -20.36
C ASN A 310 -11.93 -7.71 -20.32
N LEU A 311 -10.63 -7.93 -20.51
CA LEU A 311 -9.61 -6.89 -20.51
C LEU A 311 -8.67 -7.02 -21.70
N ALA A 312 -8.57 -5.99 -22.52
CA ALA A 312 -7.49 -5.85 -23.50
C ALA A 312 -6.31 -5.09 -22.87
N LEU A 313 -5.08 -5.56 -23.10
CA LEU A 313 -3.88 -4.91 -22.59
C LEU A 313 -3.17 -4.03 -23.62
N ASP A 314 -3.71 -3.93 -24.82
CA ASP A 314 -3.19 -3.11 -25.90
C ASP A 314 -4.30 -2.28 -26.55
N ASP A 315 -3.89 -1.45 -27.50
CA ASP A 315 -4.76 -0.64 -28.34
C ASP A 315 -4.45 -0.88 -29.84
N GLY A 316 -3.89 -2.05 -30.16
CA GLY A 316 -3.54 -2.47 -31.53
C GLY A 316 -2.17 -2.01 -32.05
N GLY A 317 -1.54 -1.00 -31.43
CA GLY A 317 -0.15 -0.59 -31.70
C GLY A 317 0.87 -1.29 -30.81
N TRP A 318 2.11 -0.79 -30.70
CA TRP A 318 3.12 -1.38 -29.81
C TRP A 318 2.82 -1.10 -28.34
N ALA A 319 3.10 -2.06 -27.45
CA ALA A 319 2.92 -1.89 -26.01
C ALA A 319 3.97 -2.70 -25.21
N SER A 320 4.44 -2.16 -24.08
CA SER A 320 5.57 -2.71 -23.30
C SER A 320 5.30 -2.68 -21.79
N GLY A 321 4.12 -3.17 -21.40
CA GLY A 321 3.70 -3.34 -20.00
C GLY A 321 4.40 -4.53 -19.34
N GLY A 322 3.97 -4.96 -18.16
CA GLY A 322 2.98 -4.36 -17.28
C GLY A 322 2.76 -5.25 -16.06
N LEU A 323 1.91 -4.81 -15.12
CA LEU A 323 1.66 -5.52 -13.87
C LEU A 323 0.17 -5.69 -13.60
N PHE A 324 -0.22 -6.95 -13.31
CA PHE A 324 -1.34 -7.26 -12.43
C PHE A 324 -0.88 -7.80 -11.08
N ALA A 325 -1.50 -7.30 -10.02
CA ALA A 325 -1.26 -7.78 -8.67
C ALA A 325 -2.55 -7.77 -7.84
N ASP A 326 -2.85 -8.86 -7.15
CA ASP A 326 -4.01 -8.96 -6.25
C ASP A 326 -5.37 -8.74 -6.94
N THR A 327 -5.45 -9.02 -8.25
CA THR A 327 -6.56 -8.60 -9.11
C THR A 327 -7.45 -9.78 -9.52
N LYS A 328 -8.75 -9.54 -9.63
CA LYS A 328 -9.73 -10.47 -10.18
C LYS A 328 -10.29 -9.91 -11.49
N VAL A 329 -10.19 -10.70 -12.57
CA VAL A 329 -10.85 -10.43 -13.85
C VAL A 329 -11.78 -11.61 -14.13
N ASP A 330 -13.09 -11.36 -14.15
CA ASP A 330 -14.08 -12.43 -14.32
C ASP A 330 -14.03 -13.06 -15.72
N GLY A 331 -13.68 -12.26 -16.74
CA GLY A 331 -13.58 -12.68 -18.12
C GLY A 331 -12.16 -13.05 -18.57
N GLN A 332 -11.94 -12.92 -19.87
CA GLN A 332 -10.64 -13.15 -20.50
C GLN A 332 -9.77 -11.89 -20.45
N VAL A 333 -8.50 -12.07 -20.09
CA VAL A 333 -7.47 -11.08 -20.39
C VAL A 333 -6.84 -11.44 -21.74
N ASN A 334 -6.75 -10.46 -22.64
CA ASN A 334 -6.03 -10.55 -23.90
C ASN A 334 -4.81 -9.63 -23.84
N SER A 335 -3.60 -10.20 -23.97
CA SER A 335 -2.37 -9.41 -24.01
C SER A 335 -2.25 -8.54 -25.26
N GLY A 336 -2.93 -8.92 -26.35
CA GLY A 336 -2.77 -8.31 -27.67
C GLY A 336 -1.29 -8.23 -28.06
N THR A 337 -0.83 -7.05 -28.45
CA THR A 337 0.56 -6.78 -28.88
C THR A 337 1.58 -6.63 -27.74
N GLN A 338 1.16 -6.69 -26.48
CA GLN A 338 2.05 -6.52 -25.33
C GLN A 338 3.31 -7.39 -25.46
N GLN A 339 4.48 -6.76 -25.37
CA GLN A 339 5.76 -7.45 -25.47
C GLN A 339 5.95 -8.46 -24.33
N GLN A 340 5.62 -8.04 -23.11
CA GLN A 340 5.75 -8.83 -21.90
C GLN A 340 4.70 -8.43 -20.85
N TRP A 341 4.51 -9.26 -19.82
CA TRP A 341 3.62 -8.94 -18.71
C TRP A 341 3.90 -9.78 -17.46
N LEU A 342 3.72 -9.21 -16.26
CA LEU A 342 3.66 -9.95 -15.00
C LEU A 342 2.24 -9.96 -14.43
N THR A 343 1.74 -11.14 -14.07
CA THR A 343 0.51 -11.31 -13.31
C THR A 343 0.76 -12.11 -12.04
N ARG A 344 0.66 -11.47 -10.86
CA ARG A 344 0.88 -12.13 -9.56
C ARG A 344 -0.35 -12.14 -8.65
N ASN A 345 -0.54 -13.22 -7.90
CA ASN A 345 -1.62 -13.35 -6.90
C ASN A 345 -3.01 -12.94 -7.44
N SER A 346 -3.33 -13.31 -8.67
CA SER A 346 -4.56 -12.86 -9.34
C SER A 346 -5.46 -14.03 -9.72
N GLN A 347 -6.74 -13.74 -10.00
CA GLN A 347 -7.71 -14.69 -10.52
C GLN A 347 -8.24 -14.17 -11.86
N LEU A 348 -8.02 -14.90 -12.94
CA LEU A 348 -8.53 -14.55 -14.26
C LEU A 348 -9.57 -15.60 -14.69
N GLY A 349 -10.56 -15.23 -15.49
CA GLY A 349 -11.43 -16.21 -16.15
C GLY A 349 -10.63 -17.03 -17.17
N SER A 350 -9.82 -16.36 -17.99
CA SER A 350 -8.78 -16.97 -18.81
C SER A 350 -7.74 -15.94 -19.27
N TRP A 351 -6.65 -16.42 -19.88
CA TRP A 351 -5.66 -15.58 -20.55
C TRP A 351 -5.49 -16.02 -22.01
N THR A 352 -5.32 -15.05 -22.90
CA THR A 352 -4.92 -15.27 -24.30
C THR A 352 -3.90 -14.23 -24.75
N GLY A 353 -3.20 -14.53 -25.84
CA GLY A 353 -2.15 -13.68 -26.39
C GLY A 353 -0.80 -13.88 -25.71
N SER A 354 0.26 -13.59 -26.46
CA SER A 354 1.65 -13.62 -26.00
C SER A 354 2.53 -12.96 -27.05
N ASN A 355 3.63 -12.35 -26.60
CA ASN A 355 4.71 -11.92 -27.50
C ASN A 355 6.04 -12.52 -27.07
N TRP A 356 6.79 -11.91 -26.15
CA TRP A 356 8.13 -12.38 -25.77
C TRP A 356 8.21 -13.01 -24.38
N ASN A 357 7.47 -12.50 -23.39
CA ASN A 357 7.63 -12.96 -22.02
C ASN A 357 6.38 -12.68 -21.14
N MET A 358 5.46 -13.64 -21.02
CA MET A 358 4.33 -13.50 -20.08
C MET A 358 4.55 -14.39 -18.85
N VAL A 359 4.60 -13.78 -17.68
CA VAL A 359 4.95 -14.43 -16.42
C VAL A 359 3.78 -14.40 -15.46
N PHE A 360 3.47 -15.55 -14.87
CA PHE A 360 2.38 -15.73 -13.91
C PHE A 360 2.93 -16.31 -12.62
N VAL A 361 2.61 -15.71 -11.47
CA VAL A 361 3.14 -16.14 -10.16
C VAL A 361 2.00 -16.20 -9.15
N GLY A 362 1.68 -17.39 -8.64
CA GLY A 362 0.57 -17.56 -7.70
C GLY A 362 -0.80 -17.15 -8.27
N SER A 363 -0.95 -17.14 -9.59
CA SER A 363 -2.19 -16.71 -10.25
C SER A 363 -3.02 -17.89 -10.74
N GLN A 364 -4.34 -17.72 -10.80
CA GLN A 364 -5.32 -18.72 -11.24
C GLN A 364 -5.97 -18.32 -12.56
N GLY A 365 -6.45 -19.31 -13.33
CA GLY A 365 -7.04 -19.08 -14.65
C GLY A 365 -6.03 -18.62 -15.71
N VAL A 366 -4.76 -18.98 -15.51
CA VAL A 366 -3.62 -18.66 -16.37
C VAL A 366 -3.09 -19.93 -17.04
N PRO A 367 -2.42 -19.84 -18.20
CA PRO A 367 -1.81 -20.99 -18.84
C PRO A 367 -0.68 -21.59 -17.98
N GLY A 368 -0.38 -22.87 -18.21
CA GLY A 368 0.83 -23.50 -17.67
C GLY A 368 2.10 -23.01 -18.39
N THR A 369 3.26 -23.33 -17.84
CA THR A 369 4.55 -23.01 -18.48
C THR A 369 4.68 -23.70 -19.83
N SER A 370 4.97 -22.92 -20.89
CA SER A 370 5.16 -23.42 -22.26
C SER A 370 6.29 -22.70 -23.01
N PHE A 371 7.10 -21.90 -22.30
CA PHE A 371 8.25 -21.21 -22.90
C PHE A 371 9.18 -22.21 -23.62
N PRO A 372 9.60 -21.93 -24.88
CA PRO A 372 9.54 -20.63 -25.55
C PRO A 372 8.28 -20.34 -26.38
N ASN A 373 7.37 -21.31 -26.60
CA ASN A 373 6.25 -21.11 -27.51
C ASN A 373 4.96 -21.84 -27.08
N PRO A 374 3.88 -21.11 -26.71
CA PRO A 374 3.89 -19.67 -26.42
C PRO A 374 4.80 -19.36 -25.22
N PRO A 375 5.39 -18.15 -25.12
CA PRO A 375 6.35 -17.80 -24.08
C PRO A 375 5.69 -17.49 -22.73
N TYR A 376 5.07 -18.52 -22.14
CA TYR A 376 4.46 -18.50 -20.82
C TYR A 376 5.39 -19.12 -19.78
N THR A 377 5.58 -18.39 -18.68
CA THR A 377 6.28 -18.86 -17.48
C THR A 377 5.35 -18.80 -16.29
N THR A 378 5.02 -19.96 -15.71
CA THR A 378 4.04 -20.06 -14.63
C THR A 378 4.67 -20.67 -13.39
N VAL A 379 4.65 -19.92 -12.29
CA VAL A 379 5.07 -20.35 -10.96
C VAL A 379 3.82 -20.49 -10.10
N ALA A 380 3.59 -21.68 -9.54
CA ALA A 380 2.33 -22.04 -8.90
C ALA A 380 1.98 -21.18 -7.67
N GLN A 381 2.99 -20.71 -6.94
CA GLN A 381 2.82 -19.93 -5.71
C GLN A 381 3.79 -18.77 -5.68
N THR A 382 3.36 -17.66 -5.08
CA THR A 382 4.23 -16.51 -4.76
C THR A 382 4.90 -16.78 -3.42
N PRO A 383 6.21 -17.06 -3.35
CA PRO A 383 6.82 -17.61 -2.11
C PRO A 383 6.74 -16.68 -0.91
N VAL A 384 6.90 -15.38 -1.14
CA VAL A 384 6.73 -14.33 -0.14
C VAL A 384 6.21 -13.08 -0.83
N SER A 385 5.12 -12.52 -0.32
CA SER A 385 4.58 -11.25 -0.81
C SER A 385 3.95 -10.47 0.34
N ARG A 386 3.75 -9.17 0.11
CA ARG A 386 2.91 -8.31 0.92
C ARG A 386 2.18 -7.42 -0.04
N GLU A 387 0.86 -7.32 0.04
CA GLU A 387 0.16 -6.38 -0.83
C GLU A 387 0.44 -4.94 -0.42
N LYS A 388 0.39 -4.01 -1.39
CA LYS A 388 0.70 -2.60 -1.18
C LYS A 388 -0.24 -1.97 -0.13
N PRO A 389 0.26 -1.14 0.81
CA PRO A 389 -0.61 -0.33 1.65
C PRO A 389 -1.47 0.64 0.84
N PHE A 390 -2.72 0.87 1.26
CA PHE A 390 -3.65 1.75 0.56
C PHE A 390 -4.51 2.57 1.52
N LEU A 391 -4.88 3.78 1.07
CA LEU A 391 -5.81 4.66 1.78
C LEU A 391 -7.23 4.13 1.60
N TYR A 392 -8.02 4.10 2.67
CA TYR A 392 -9.42 3.73 2.64
C TYR A 392 -10.23 4.47 3.70
N ILE A 393 -11.55 4.37 3.62
CA ILE A 393 -12.51 4.87 4.60
C ILE A 393 -13.15 3.66 5.29
N ASP A 394 -13.12 3.64 6.62
CA ASP A 394 -13.76 2.58 7.39
C ASP A 394 -15.28 2.77 7.56
N GLY A 395 -15.93 1.84 8.26
CA GLY A 395 -17.38 1.88 8.50
C GLY A 395 -17.86 3.10 9.30
N ASP A 396 -16.97 3.78 10.01
CA ASP A 396 -17.27 4.99 10.79
C ASP A 396 -17.04 6.28 9.97
N GLY A 397 -16.59 6.15 8.71
CA GLY A 397 -16.28 7.29 7.85
C GLY A 397 -14.87 7.85 8.05
N ALA A 398 -13.99 7.17 8.80
CA ALA A 398 -12.65 7.63 9.09
C ALA A 398 -11.65 7.19 8.02
N TYR A 399 -10.81 8.14 7.58
CA TYR A 399 -9.70 7.84 6.69
C TYR A 399 -8.60 7.09 7.44
N LYS A 400 -8.16 5.97 6.86
CA LYS A 400 -7.15 5.08 7.41
C LYS A 400 -6.26 4.56 6.28
N VAL A 401 -5.08 4.07 6.64
CA VAL A 401 -4.23 3.32 5.73
C VAL A 401 -4.26 1.85 6.16
N PHE A 402 -4.76 0.98 5.28
CA PHE A 402 -4.67 -0.45 5.50
C PHE A 402 -3.28 -0.93 5.11
N VAL A 403 -2.66 -1.72 5.98
CA VAL A 403 -1.33 -2.32 5.81
C VAL A 403 -1.51 -3.84 5.76
N PRO A 404 -1.52 -4.45 4.56
CA PRO A 404 -1.67 -5.89 4.41
C PRO A 404 -0.54 -6.66 5.11
N SER A 405 -0.87 -7.81 5.71
CA SER A 405 0.11 -8.72 6.29
C SER A 405 0.99 -9.37 5.21
N VAL A 406 2.18 -9.80 5.61
CA VAL A 406 3.03 -10.66 4.78
C VAL A 406 2.32 -12.00 4.57
N ARG A 407 2.37 -12.51 3.34
CA ARG A 407 1.85 -13.83 2.93
C ARG A 407 3.01 -14.66 2.41
N THR A 408 2.98 -15.95 2.71
CA THR A 408 3.94 -16.92 2.16
C THR A 408 3.20 -17.95 1.32
N ASN A 409 3.88 -18.43 0.26
CA ASN A 409 3.33 -19.39 -0.70
C ASN A 409 1.91 -19.04 -1.17
N SER A 410 1.68 -17.73 -1.39
CA SER A 410 0.35 -17.21 -1.65
C SER A 410 -0.09 -17.54 -3.06
N THR A 411 -1.40 -17.73 -3.20
CA THR A 411 -2.08 -17.82 -4.48
C THR A 411 -3.30 -16.93 -4.47
N ALA A 412 -3.73 -16.48 -5.64
CA ALA A 412 -4.93 -15.68 -5.84
C ALA A 412 -4.99 -14.40 -4.97
N THR A 413 -6.12 -13.72 -5.06
CA THR A 413 -6.32 -12.44 -4.39
C THR A 413 -6.38 -12.61 -2.86
N SER A 414 -6.00 -11.55 -2.16
CA SER A 414 -6.01 -11.42 -0.70
C SER A 414 -7.39 -11.13 -0.12
N TRP A 415 -8.37 -10.79 -0.98
CA TRP A 415 -9.63 -10.17 -0.58
C TRP A 415 -10.90 -10.89 -1.05
N ALA A 416 -10.83 -11.75 -2.08
CA ALA A 416 -12.03 -12.41 -2.59
C ALA A 416 -12.63 -13.41 -1.57
N GLY A 417 -11.80 -13.96 -0.68
CA GLY A 417 -12.21 -14.88 0.39
C GLY A 417 -12.70 -14.20 1.67
N GLY A 418 -12.79 -12.88 1.72
CA GLY A 418 -13.18 -12.12 2.91
C GLY A 418 -12.22 -10.96 3.22
N ALA A 419 -12.30 -10.41 4.43
CA ALA A 419 -11.45 -9.31 4.84
C ALA A 419 -9.96 -9.73 4.76
N PRO A 420 -9.10 -8.95 4.06
CA PRO A 420 -7.68 -9.25 3.99
C PRO A 420 -7.04 -9.20 5.39
N ALA A 421 -6.06 -10.07 5.63
CA ALA A 421 -5.24 -9.98 6.83
C ALA A 421 -4.35 -8.73 6.79
N GLY A 422 -4.32 -7.97 7.87
CA GLY A 422 -3.53 -6.73 7.98
C GLY A 422 -3.97 -5.88 9.17
N SER A 423 -3.42 -4.68 9.24
CA SER A 423 -3.73 -3.68 10.27
C SER A 423 -4.14 -2.35 9.65
N SER A 424 -5.03 -1.61 10.30
CA SER A 424 -5.44 -0.28 9.84
C SER A 424 -4.83 0.81 10.71
N LEU A 425 -4.04 1.67 10.11
CA LEU A 425 -3.43 2.82 10.77
C LEU A 425 -4.34 4.05 10.63
N SER A 426 -4.58 4.77 11.73
CA SER A 426 -5.29 6.06 11.70
C SER A 426 -4.50 7.07 10.86
N LEU A 427 -5.18 7.92 10.08
CA LEU A 427 -4.53 9.01 9.37
C LEU A 427 -3.84 10.00 10.35
N ASP A 428 -4.26 10.09 11.60
CA ASP A 428 -3.57 10.86 12.66
C ASP A 428 -2.12 10.42 12.86
N SER A 429 -1.78 9.17 12.55
CA SER A 429 -0.42 8.64 12.63
C SER A 429 0.47 9.05 11.46
N PHE A 430 -0.08 9.74 10.46
CA PHE A 430 0.63 10.20 9.27
C PHE A 430 0.89 11.70 9.33
N TYR A 431 2.04 12.10 8.80
CA TYR A 431 2.24 13.44 8.30
C TYR A 431 1.79 13.47 6.84
N VAL A 432 0.80 14.33 6.54
CA VAL A 432 0.27 14.52 5.19
C VAL A 432 1.18 15.52 4.48
N VAL A 433 2.10 15.02 3.65
CA VAL A 433 3.09 15.83 2.94
C VAL A 433 2.38 16.52 1.77
N LYS A 434 2.39 17.85 1.74
CA LYS A 434 1.74 18.69 0.72
C LYS A 434 2.76 19.58 0.02
N PRO A 435 2.47 20.08 -1.20
CA PRO A 435 3.33 21.06 -1.86
C PRO A 435 3.74 22.18 -0.91
N GLY A 436 5.05 22.47 -0.86
CA GLY A 436 5.65 23.43 0.08
C GLY A 436 6.30 22.81 1.31
N ALA A 437 6.01 21.55 1.66
CA ALA A 437 6.73 20.83 2.72
C ALA A 437 8.20 20.64 2.35
N THR A 438 9.10 20.94 3.27
CA THR A 438 10.55 20.78 3.08
C THR A 438 11.02 19.40 3.49
N ALA A 439 12.18 18.98 3.02
CA ALA A 439 12.85 17.77 3.52
C ALA A 439 13.08 17.80 5.05
N SER A 440 13.26 19.00 5.63
CA SER A 440 13.39 19.18 7.08
C SER A 440 12.08 18.86 7.81
N ASP A 441 10.94 19.34 7.29
CA ASP A 441 9.63 19.07 7.88
C ASP A 441 9.29 17.57 7.85
N ILE A 442 9.59 16.94 6.70
CA ILE A 442 9.38 15.49 6.51
C ILE A 442 10.25 14.70 7.49
N ASN A 443 11.54 15.03 7.61
CA ASN A 443 12.44 14.37 8.56
C ASN A 443 12.03 14.60 10.02
N ALA A 444 11.58 15.81 10.37
CA ALA A 444 11.07 16.08 11.71
C ALA A 444 9.84 15.23 12.04
N ALA A 445 8.92 15.04 11.08
CA ALA A 445 7.77 14.16 11.25
C ALA A 445 8.16 12.69 11.41
N LEU A 446 9.10 12.19 10.59
CA LEU A 446 9.63 10.82 10.71
C LEU A 446 10.28 10.60 12.08
N ALA A 447 11.11 11.56 12.53
CA ALA A 447 11.76 11.53 13.85
C ALA A 447 10.73 11.59 15.00
N ALA A 448 9.62 12.30 14.82
CA ALA A 448 8.50 12.35 15.77
C ALA A 448 7.61 11.09 15.76
N GLY A 449 7.97 10.05 15.02
CA GLY A 449 7.23 8.79 15.01
C GLY A 449 6.04 8.76 14.03
N LYS A 450 5.94 9.72 13.09
CA LYS A 450 4.89 9.70 12.06
C LYS A 450 5.25 8.77 10.89
N ASN A 451 4.21 8.27 10.23
CA ASN A 451 4.26 7.75 8.88
C ASN A 451 4.16 8.90 7.87
N LEU A 452 4.35 8.66 6.57
CA LEU A 452 4.19 9.66 5.52
C LEU A 452 3.06 9.27 4.57
N LEU A 453 2.10 10.19 4.39
CA LEU A 453 1.15 10.15 3.28
C LEU A 453 1.55 11.30 2.34
N VAL A 454 2.21 10.97 1.24
CA VAL A 454 2.73 11.94 0.29
C VAL A 454 1.65 12.22 -0.75
N THR A 455 1.08 13.42 -0.70
CA THR A 455 0.01 13.82 -1.62
C THR A 455 0.56 14.07 -3.04
N PRO A 456 -0.28 14.15 -4.08
CA PRO A 456 0.21 14.29 -5.44
C PRO A 456 0.94 15.63 -5.65
N GLY A 457 2.23 15.55 -5.95
CA GLY A 457 3.09 16.71 -6.17
C GLY A 457 4.54 16.31 -6.52
N VAL A 458 5.36 17.32 -6.81
CA VAL A 458 6.80 17.20 -7.01
C VAL A 458 7.52 17.92 -5.87
N TYR A 459 8.38 17.20 -5.17
CA TYR A 459 8.98 17.61 -3.90
C TYR A 459 10.50 17.64 -4.03
N HIS A 460 11.06 18.85 -3.98
CA HIS A 460 12.50 19.06 -3.99
C HIS A 460 13.11 18.82 -2.61
N LEU A 461 14.19 18.06 -2.55
CA LEU A 461 14.85 17.61 -1.33
C LEU A 461 16.27 18.15 -1.28
N ASN A 462 16.52 19.12 -0.41
CA ASN A 462 17.87 19.65 -0.16
C ASN A 462 18.71 18.81 0.83
N GLN A 463 18.10 17.78 1.43
CA GLN A 463 18.73 16.81 2.33
C GLN A 463 18.02 15.46 2.21
N THR A 464 18.73 14.40 2.55
CA THR A 464 18.21 13.03 2.52
C THR A 464 17.07 12.82 3.51
N LEU A 465 16.00 12.17 3.07
CA LEU A 465 14.95 11.68 3.95
C LEU A 465 15.41 10.44 4.72
N GLN A 466 15.26 10.44 6.05
CA GLN A 466 15.78 9.41 6.95
C GLN A 466 14.64 8.57 7.55
N VAL A 467 14.41 7.37 7.01
CA VAL A 467 13.39 6.45 7.50
C VAL A 467 14.03 5.43 8.44
N ASN A 468 14.08 5.80 9.72
CA ASN A 468 14.84 5.05 10.74
C ASN A 468 13.98 4.18 11.67
N ARG A 469 12.66 4.38 11.68
CA ARG A 469 11.75 3.66 12.58
C ARG A 469 11.20 2.42 11.88
N ALA A 470 11.28 1.27 12.54
CA ALA A 470 10.61 0.06 12.10
C ALA A 470 9.11 0.30 11.83
N ASP A 471 8.55 -0.47 10.90
CA ASP A 471 7.14 -0.39 10.49
C ASP A 471 6.67 0.95 9.93
N THR A 472 7.58 1.88 9.61
CA THR A 472 7.22 3.13 8.96
C THR A 472 6.58 2.88 7.60
N VAL A 473 5.43 3.50 7.36
CA VAL A 473 4.76 3.53 6.05
C VAL A 473 5.04 4.87 5.37
N VAL A 474 5.56 4.81 4.16
CA VAL A 474 5.65 5.93 3.21
C VAL A 474 4.77 5.60 2.02
N LEU A 475 3.57 6.20 1.97
CA LEU A 475 2.58 5.98 0.93
C LEU A 475 2.42 7.25 0.09
N GLY A 476 2.81 7.18 -1.18
CA GLY A 476 2.54 8.20 -2.18
C GLY A 476 1.18 8.01 -2.84
N LEU A 477 0.52 9.14 -3.12
CA LEU A 477 -0.70 9.22 -3.92
C LEU A 477 -0.39 9.92 -5.24
N GLY A 478 -1.01 9.47 -6.33
CA GLY A 478 -0.95 10.16 -7.62
C GLY A 478 0.47 10.33 -8.17
N LEU A 479 1.33 9.33 -7.98
CA LEU A 479 2.72 9.33 -8.45
C LEU A 479 3.53 10.49 -7.85
N ALA A 480 3.34 10.75 -6.55
CA ALA A 480 4.12 11.71 -5.79
C ALA A 480 5.62 11.53 -6.05
N THR A 481 6.32 12.62 -6.37
CA THR A 481 7.67 12.58 -6.92
C THR A 481 8.64 13.31 -6.00
N PHE A 482 9.75 12.67 -5.64
CA PHE A 482 10.87 13.29 -4.93
C PHE A 482 12.02 13.59 -5.89
N ILE A 483 12.54 14.81 -5.84
CA ILE A 483 13.72 15.25 -6.60
C ILE A 483 14.82 15.62 -5.61
N PRO A 484 15.94 14.88 -5.52
CA PRO A 484 17.08 15.30 -4.72
C PRO A 484 17.83 16.44 -5.40
N ASP A 485 17.99 17.55 -4.68
CA ASP A 485 18.82 18.66 -5.09
C ASP A 485 20.26 18.48 -4.60
N ASN A 486 21.20 19.16 -5.24
CA ASN A 486 22.61 19.22 -4.79
C ASN A 486 23.31 17.85 -4.67
N GLY A 487 22.80 16.81 -5.33
CA GLY A 487 23.41 15.48 -5.37
C GLY A 487 23.24 14.66 -4.09
N VAL A 488 22.26 15.00 -3.24
CA VAL A 488 21.94 14.19 -2.06
C VAL A 488 21.27 12.86 -2.47
N THR A 489 21.38 11.83 -1.64
CA THR A 489 20.45 10.68 -1.75
C THR A 489 19.06 11.15 -1.37
N ALA A 490 18.02 10.82 -2.15
CA ALA A 490 16.66 11.25 -1.86
C ALA A 490 16.11 10.61 -0.58
N MET A 491 16.30 9.29 -0.41
CA MET A 491 15.83 8.57 0.77
C MET A 491 16.80 7.47 1.20
N LYS A 492 17.03 7.38 2.51
CA LYS A 492 17.69 6.24 3.16
C LYS A 492 16.76 5.59 4.16
N VAL A 493 16.66 4.27 4.09
CA VAL A 493 15.96 3.44 5.07
C VAL A 493 17.01 2.75 5.94
N ALA A 494 16.86 2.79 7.27
CA ALA A 494 17.75 2.08 8.17
C ALA A 494 17.59 0.55 8.07
N ASP A 495 18.52 -0.22 8.65
CA ASP A 495 18.41 -1.69 8.76
C ASP A 495 17.38 -2.08 9.82
N VAL A 496 16.10 -1.84 9.53
CA VAL A 496 14.98 -2.03 10.46
C VAL A 496 13.85 -2.81 9.81
N ASP A 497 13.09 -3.51 10.65
CA ASP A 497 11.95 -4.31 10.21
C ASP A 497 10.87 -3.46 9.55
N GLY A 498 10.24 -4.04 8.54
CA GLY A 498 8.87 -3.72 8.18
C GLY A 498 8.64 -2.36 7.56
N VAL A 499 9.64 -1.65 7.04
CA VAL A 499 9.36 -0.39 6.34
C VAL A 499 8.58 -0.68 5.06
N LYS A 500 7.56 0.13 4.76
CA LYS A 500 6.78 0.03 3.51
C LYS A 500 6.91 1.34 2.74
N VAL A 501 7.56 1.31 1.58
CA VAL A 501 7.61 2.45 0.65
C VAL A 501 6.77 2.11 -0.56
N ALA A 502 5.79 2.95 -0.88
CA ALA A 502 4.76 2.62 -1.85
C ALA A 502 4.33 3.83 -2.68
N GLY A 503 4.23 3.69 -4.01
CA GLY A 503 3.59 4.67 -4.90
C GLY A 503 4.36 5.99 -5.06
N VAL A 504 5.69 5.94 -5.06
CA VAL A 504 6.56 7.13 -5.17
C VAL A 504 7.51 7.02 -6.36
N LEU A 505 7.76 8.16 -7.01
CA LEU A 505 8.77 8.32 -8.05
C LEU A 505 9.97 9.09 -7.49
N PHE A 506 11.17 8.55 -7.64
CA PHE A 506 12.42 9.26 -7.41
C PHE A 506 12.97 9.77 -8.74
N ASP A 507 12.97 11.07 -8.94
CA ASP A 507 13.40 11.71 -10.19
C ASP A 507 14.70 12.46 -9.96
N ALA A 508 15.77 12.08 -10.66
CA ALA A 508 17.12 12.56 -10.38
C ALA A 508 17.25 14.07 -10.65
N GLY A 509 17.86 14.79 -9.71
CA GLY A 509 18.25 16.18 -9.91
C GLY A 509 19.42 16.34 -10.90
N THR A 510 19.70 17.60 -11.26
CA THR A 510 20.75 17.96 -12.23
C THR A 510 22.16 17.64 -11.73
N THR A 511 22.37 17.66 -10.42
CA THR A 511 23.64 17.30 -9.77
C THR A 511 23.65 15.80 -9.49
N ASN A 512 24.74 15.12 -9.86
CA ASN A 512 24.85 13.68 -9.71
C ASN A 512 24.68 13.23 -8.25
N SER A 513 23.66 12.43 -7.99
CA SER A 513 23.49 11.75 -6.71
C SER A 513 24.25 10.42 -6.70
N PRO A 514 25.01 10.07 -5.64
CA PRO A 514 25.66 8.75 -5.57
C PRO A 514 24.63 7.61 -5.62
N THR A 515 23.53 7.78 -4.88
CA THR A 515 22.36 6.90 -4.91
C THR A 515 21.08 7.75 -4.91
N LEU A 516 19.98 7.32 -5.54
CA LEU A 516 18.68 7.97 -5.32
C LEU A 516 17.98 7.41 -4.07
N MET A 517 18.03 6.08 -3.89
CA MET A 517 17.49 5.40 -2.72
C MET A 517 18.43 4.30 -2.22
N GLU A 518 18.52 4.16 -0.90
CA GLU A 518 19.28 3.12 -0.22
C GLU A 518 18.42 2.44 0.86
N ILE A 519 18.32 1.11 0.82
CA ILE A 519 17.60 0.28 1.81
C ILE A 519 18.60 -0.47 2.68
N GLY A 520 18.72 -0.05 3.94
CA GLY A 520 19.79 -0.48 4.83
C GLY A 520 21.12 0.19 4.50
N PRO A 521 21.94 0.59 5.48
CA PRO A 521 23.31 1.03 5.22
C PRO A 521 24.18 -0.11 4.67
N ALA A 522 25.27 0.24 3.99
CA ALA A 522 26.28 -0.75 3.58
C ALA A 522 26.77 -1.59 4.78
N GLY A 523 26.78 -2.92 4.60
CA GLY A 523 27.13 -3.87 5.67
C GLY A 523 25.94 -4.34 6.51
N SER A 524 24.70 -3.97 6.17
CA SER A 524 23.49 -4.62 6.66
C SER A 524 23.60 -6.14 6.61
N SER A 525 23.15 -6.79 7.67
CA SER A 525 23.19 -8.25 7.84
C SER A 525 22.10 -8.78 8.79
N ALA A 526 21.20 -7.90 9.25
CA ALA A 526 20.06 -8.33 10.04
C ALA A 526 19.05 -9.06 9.14
N SER A 527 18.59 -10.23 9.58
CA SER A 527 17.48 -10.88 8.89
C SER A 527 16.16 -10.24 9.27
N HIS A 528 15.37 -9.88 8.26
CA HIS A 528 14.04 -9.31 8.38
C HIS A 528 12.94 -10.27 7.90
N THR A 529 13.19 -11.58 7.90
CA THR A 529 12.28 -12.59 7.30
C THR A 529 10.83 -12.50 7.79
N ALA A 530 10.61 -12.22 9.07
CA ALA A 530 9.26 -12.17 9.66
C ALA A 530 8.48 -10.90 9.29
N ASN A 531 9.19 -9.78 9.10
CA ASN A 531 8.61 -8.49 8.77
C ASN A 531 9.56 -7.72 7.84
N PRO A 532 9.69 -8.14 6.58
CA PRO A 532 10.66 -7.55 5.67
C PRO A 532 10.29 -6.11 5.34
N THR A 533 11.27 -5.30 4.97
CA THR A 533 11.00 -4.04 4.27
C THR A 533 10.46 -4.35 2.86
N SER A 534 9.51 -3.55 2.35
CA SER A 534 8.98 -3.74 0.99
C SER A 534 8.80 -2.46 0.20
N LEU A 535 9.07 -2.56 -1.10
CA LEU A 535 8.90 -1.51 -2.10
C LEU A 535 7.77 -1.89 -3.05
N HIS A 536 6.79 -1.00 -3.22
CA HIS A 536 5.63 -1.22 -4.09
C HIS A 536 5.42 -0.05 -5.03
N ASP A 537 5.41 -0.25 -6.34
CA ASP A 537 5.22 0.86 -7.29
C ASP A 537 6.21 2.00 -7.01
N VAL A 538 7.47 1.63 -6.73
CA VAL A 538 8.57 2.58 -6.50
C VAL A 538 9.33 2.72 -7.80
N TYR A 539 9.38 3.93 -8.32
CA TYR A 539 9.91 4.20 -9.65
C TYR A 539 11.11 5.14 -9.57
N PHE A 540 11.98 5.07 -10.57
CA PHE A 540 13.17 5.91 -10.67
C PHE A 540 13.30 6.45 -12.09
N ARG A 541 13.62 7.74 -12.19
CA ARG A 541 13.88 8.40 -13.46
C ARG A 541 15.19 9.16 -13.40
N VAL A 542 16.04 8.98 -14.41
CA VAL A 542 17.29 9.71 -14.60
C VAL A 542 17.26 10.40 -15.96
N GLY A 543 16.79 11.65 -15.99
CA GLY A 543 16.59 12.42 -17.23
C GLY A 543 15.17 12.33 -17.80
N GLY A 544 14.90 13.05 -18.89
CA GLY A 544 13.63 13.00 -19.65
C GLY A 544 12.76 14.23 -19.41
N ALA A 545 12.52 14.60 -18.15
CA ALA A 545 11.87 15.88 -17.83
C ALA A 545 12.86 17.06 -17.81
N ALA A 546 14.10 16.77 -17.42
CA ALA A 546 15.23 17.69 -17.38
C ALA A 546 16.53 16.87 -17.45
N VAL A 547 17.69 17.52 -17.35
CA VAL A 547 18.93 16.79 -17.05
C VAL A 547 18.84 16.20 -15.64
N GLY A 548 18.99 14.87 -15.53
CA GLY A 548 19.03 14.16 -14.25
C GLY A 548 20.23 13.23 -14.21
N LYS A 549 20.92 13.13 -13.08
CA LYS A 549 22.14 12.31 -12.94
C LYS A 549 22.14 11.51 -11.63
N ALA A 550 22.45 10.23 -11.71
CA ALA A 550 22.67 9.39 -10.53
C ALA A 550 23.66 8.27 -10.84
N THR A 551 24.66 8.05 -9.99
CA THR A 551 25.60 6.94 -10.20
C THR A 551 24.89 5.59 -10.06
N THR A 552 24.09 5.43 -9.00
CA THR A 552 23.19 4.28 -8.84
C THR A 552 21.79 4.76 -8.48
N SER A 553 20.74 4.15 -9.01
CA SER A 553 19.38 4.57 -8.65
C SER A 553 18.91 3.93 -7.34
N LEU A 554 19.01 2.61 -7.22
CA LEU A 554 18.59 1.87 -6.04
C LEU A 554 19.71 0.93 -5.53
N VAL A 555 19.98 1.02 -4.23
CA VAL A 555 20.83 0.05 -3.51
C VAL A 555 20.01 -0.63 -2.42
N VAL A 556 20.01 -1.97 -2.41
CA VAL A 556 19.32 -2.79 -1.41
C VAL A 556 20.37 -3.57 -0.61
N ASN A 557 20.70 -3.08 0.58
CA ASN A 557 21.63 -3.71 1.49
C ASN A 557 20.95 -4.64 2.50
N SER A 558 19.75 -4.28 2.99
CA SER A 558 19.02 -5.11 3.95
C SER A 558 18.61 -6.46 3.36
N ASP A 559 18.69 -7.49 4.18
CA ASP A 559 18.22 -8.83 3.82
C ASP A 559 16.69 -8.87 3.72
N ASN A 560 16.19 -9.89 3.02
CA ASN A 560 14.77 -10.25 2.94
C ASN A 560 13.84 -9.19 2.28
N VAL A 561 14.38 -8.09 1.75
CA VAL A 561 13.58 -7.04 1.11
C VAL A 561 12.70 -7.62 0.00
N ILE A 562 11.44 -7.17 -0.04
CA ILE A 562 10.49 -7.49 -1.11
C ILE A 562 10.35 -6.26 -2.01
N GLY A 563 10.86 -6.33 -3.25
CA GLY A 563 10.51 -5.37 -4.29
C GLY A 563 9.39 -5.91 -5.15
N ASP A 564 8.36 -5.11 -5.38
CA ASP A 564 7.13 -5.53 -6.03
C ASP A 564 6.64 -4.42 -6.95
N HIS A 565 6.96 -4.57 -8.23
CA HIS A 565 6.85 -3.55 -9.27
C HIS A 565 7.77 -2.36 -9.02
N THR A 566 8.89 -2.38 -9.73
CA THR A 566 9.87 -1.29 -9.69
C THR A 566 10.36 -1.06 -11.10
N TRP A 567 10.27 0.19 -11.55
CA TRP A 567 10.82 0.63 -12.83
C TRP A 567 11.96 1.62 -12.58
N ILE A 568 13.14 1.25 -13.05
CA ILE A 568 14.37 1.99 -12.85
C ILE A 568 14.88 2.42 -14.22
N TRP A 569 14.58 3.65 -14.61
CA TRP A 569 14.74 4.11 -15.99
C TRP A 569 15.75 5.25 -16.08
N ARG A 570 16.86 5.00 -16.79
CA ARG A 570 17.67 6.09 -17.34
C ARG A 570 17.00 6.55 -18.62
N GLY A 571 16.65 7.82 -18.71
CA GLY A 571 15.83 8.31 -19.83
C GLY A 571 16.44 8.05 -21.20
N ASP A 572 15.65 7.54 -22.14
CA ASP A 572 16.00 7.36 -23.55
C ASP A 572 15.38 8.43 -24.48
N HIS A 573 14.37 9.17 -24.00
CA HIS A 573 13.72 10.26 -24.73
C HIS A 573 13.27 11.41 -23.80
N GLY A 574 12.92 12.54 -24.40
CA GLY A 574 12.58 13.78 -23.71
C GLY A 574 13.77 14.75 -23.62
N THR A 575 13.73 15.63 -22.64
CA THR A 575 14.75 16.67 -22.40
C THR A 575 15.91 16.14 -21.57
N GLY A 576 17.14 16.60 -21.87
CA GLY A 576 18.32 16.28 -21.06
C GLY A 576 18.88 14.88 -21.27
N ILE A 577 18.49 14.20 -22.36
CA ILE A 577 18.93 12.84 -22.70
C ILE A 577 20.22 12.85 -23.51
N GLY A 578 21.08 11.87 -23.24
CA GLY A 578 22.27 11.57 -24.03
C GLY A 578 23.39 11.00 -23.17
N TRP A 579 24.36 10.36 -23.82
CA TRP A 579 25.43 9.60 -23.15
C TRP A 579 26.18 10.39 -22.07
N ASN A 580 26.40 11.69 -22.29
CA ASN A 580 27.07 12.58 -21.32
C ASN A 580 26.11 13.53 -20.58
N SER A 581 24.80 13.45 -20.87
CA SER A 581 23.78 14.37 -20.36
C SER A 581 23.13 13.80 -19.10
N ASN A 582 22.37 12.70 -19.22
CA ASN A 582 21.70 12.04 -18.10
C ASN A 582 22.49 10.82 -17.63
N THR A 583 23.72 11.05 -17.18
CA THR A 583 24.63 9.97 -16.81
C THR A 583 24.05 9.10 -15.69
N GLY A 584 24.13 7.79 -15.88
CA GLY A 584 23.71 6.81 -14.88
C GLY A 584 24.42 5.49 -15.07
N ASP A 585 25.27 5.11 -14.12
CA ASP A 585 26.14 3.94 -14.23
C ASP A 585 25.34 2.63 -14.06
N THR A 586 24.62 2.49 -12.95
CA THR A 586 23.90 1.24 -12.62
C THR A 586 22.51 1.51 -12.09
N GLY A 587 21.52 0.74 -12.54
CA GLY A 587 20.14 0.91 -12.07
C GLY A 587 19.97 0.40 -10.65
N LEU A 588 20.23 -0.89 -10.45
CA LEU A 588 20.00 -1.60 -9.20
C LEU A 588 21.26 -2.34 -8.73
N ILE A 589 21.57 -2.23 -7.44
CA ILE A 589 22.52 -3.10 -6.74
C ILE A 589 21.79 -3.78 -5.57
N VAL A 590 21.81 -5.11 -5.53
CA VAL A 590 21.27 -5.91 -4.42
C VAL A 590 22.42 -6.59 -3.68
N ASN A 591 22.71 -6.12 -2.47
CA ASN A 591 23.72 -6.69 -1.58
C ASN A 591 23.10 -7.63 -0.54
N GLY A 592 21.88 -7.35 -0.09
CA GLY A 592 21.21 -8.16 0.92
C GLY A 592 20.88 -9.58 0.46
N ASP A 593 20.92 -10.52 1.39
CA ASP A 593 20.55 -11.91 1.19
C ASP A 593 19.02 -12.07 1.18
N ASN A 594 18.53 -13.09 0.48
CA ASN A 594 17.12 -13.49 0.43
C ASN A 594 16.14 -12.39 -0.07
N VAL A 595 16.66 -11.38 -0.78
CA VAL A 595 15.86 -10.35 -1.45
C VAL A 595 15.02 -10.98 -2.55
N THR A 596 13.77 -10.56 -2.67
CA THR A 596 12.83 -11.06 -3.68
C THR A 596 12.24 -9.90 -4.48
N MET A 597 12.36 -9.97 -5.80
CA MET A 597 11.87 -8.95 -6.74
C MET A 597 10.77 -9.54 -7.64
N TYR A 598 9.63 -8.88 -7.72
CA TYR A 598 8.55 -9.17 -8.66
C TYR A 598 8.40 -7.98 -9.60
N GLY A 599 8.34 -8.21 -10.92
CA GLY A 599 8.04 -7.13 -11.86
C GLY A 599 9.16 -6.10 -11.87
N LEU A 600 10.40 -6.56 -12.11
CA LEU A 600 11.58 -5.71 -12.12
C LEU A 600 11.87 -5.21 -13.54
N PHE A 601 11.78 -3.91 -13.75
CA PHE A 601 12.04 -3.24 -15.01
C PHE A 601 13.25 -2.31 -14.82
N VAL A 602 14.35 -2.51 -15.54
CA VAL A 602 15.56 -1.67 -15.39
C VAL A 602 16.16 -1.39 -16.75
N GLU A 603 16.35 -0.13 -17.11
CA GLU A 603 16.60 0.23 -18.51
C GLU A 603 17.64 1.36 -18.70
N HIS A 604 18.41 1.21 -19.78
CA HIS A 604 19.31 2.18 -20.42
C HIS A 604 20.49 2.73 -19.61
N TYR A 605 20.86 2.12 -18.48
CA TYR A 605 22.06 2.52 -17.72
C TYR A 605 23.35 2.29 -18.53
N GLN A 606 24.39 3.05 -18.23
CA GLN A 606 25.65 3.06 -19.00
C GLN A 606 26.53 1.84 -18.71
N LYS A 607 26.35 1.18 -17.57
CA LYS A 607 27.05 -0.06 -17.19
C LYS A 607 26.02 -1.17 -16.93
N TYR A 608 26.21 -1.96 -15.87
CA TYR A 608 25.25 -3.00 -15.50
C TYR A 608 23.90 -2.38 -15.16
N GLN A 609 22.83 -2.99 -15.64
CA GLN A 609 21.47 -2.52 -15.34
C GLN A 609 21.11 -2.98 -13.91
N THR A 610 21.39 -4.24 -13.61
CA THR A 610 21.19 -4.86 -12.30
C THR A 610 22.42 -5.67 -11.89
N VAL A 611 22.87 -5.49 -10.65
CA VAL A 611 23.93 -6.28 -10.01
C VAL A 611 23.37 -6.95 -8.76
N TRP A 612 23.61 -8.25 -8.62
CA TRP A 612 23.15 -9.06 -7.51
C TRP A 612 24.33 -9.74 -6.81
N ASN A 613 24.59 -9.32 -5.58
CA ASN A 613 25.70 -9.78 -4.75
C ASN A 613 25.26 -10.71 -3.61
N GLY A 614 24.01 -10.59 -3.14
CA GLY A 614 23.45 -11.41 -2.06
C GLY A 614 23.00 -12.82 -2.50
N ASN A 615 23.10 -13.79 -1.59
CA ASN A 615 22.62 -15.16 -1.76
C ASN A 615 21.11 -15.26 -1.55
N GLY A 616 20.49 -16.35 -2.05
CA GLY A 616 19.06 -16.60 -1.88
C GLY A 616 18.17 -15.63 -2.68
N GLY A 617 18.76 -14.82 -3.56
CA GLY A 617 18.05 -13.85 -4.37
C GLY A 617 17.03 -14.51 -5.30
N ARG A 618 15.86 -13.89 -5.43
CA ARG A 618 14.78 -14.37 -6.30
C ARG A 618 14.23 -13.25 -7.17
N THR A 619 14.16 -13.47 -8.48
CA THR A 619 13.51 -12.55 -9.42
C THR A 619 12.40 -13.26 -10.17
N TYR A 620 11.19 -12.72 -10.13
CA TYR A 620 10.06 -13.18 -10.92
C TYR A 620 9.64 -12.08 -11.85
N PHE A 621 9.84 -12.32 -13.14
CA PHE A 621 9.79 -11.34 -14.21
C PHE A 621 10.90 -10.29 -14.12
N TYR A 622 11.68 -10.20 -15.20
CA TYR A 622 12.63 -9.12 -15.45
C TYR A 622 12.45 -8.60 -16.88
N GLN A 623 12.43 -7.29 -17.05
CA GLN A 623 12.50 -6.64 -18.34
C GLN A 623 13.61 -5.60 -18.33
N ASN A 624 14.35 -5.56 -19.45
CA ASN A 624 15.41 -4.61 -19.66
C ASN A 624 15.48 -4.19 -21.13
N GLU A 625 15.85 -2.93 -21.33
CA GLU A 625 16.46 -2.44 -22.55
C GLU A 625 17.88 -1.90 -22.27
N MET A 626 18.84 -2.27 -23.10
CA MET A 626 20.21 -1.74 -23.06
C MET A 626 20.23 -0.25 -23.48
N PRO A 627 21.27 0.53 -23.11
CA PRO A 627 21.34 1.93 -23.52
C PRO A 627 21.36 2.03 -25.04
N TYR A 628 20.53 2.90 -25.61
CA TYR A 628 20.48 3.09 -27.07
C TYR A 628 21.65 3.93 -27.59
N ASP A 629 22.21 4.74 -26.70
CA ASP A 629 23.12 5.84 -26.98
C ASP A 629 24.63 5.63 -26.71
N PRO A 630 25.18 4.40 -26.55
CA PRO A 630 26.62 4.21 -26.63
C PRO A 630 27.19 4.80 -27.94
N PRO A 631 28.17 5.73 -27.89
CA PRO A 631 28.63 6.41 -29.10
C PRO A 631 29.44 5.49 -30.03
N ASN A 632 30.12 4.49 -29.46
CA ASN A 632 30.86 3.46 -30.16
C ASN A 632 31.21 2.32 -29.21
N GLN A 633 31.70 1.20 -29.75
CA GLN A 633 32.04 0.03 -28.95
C GLN A 633 33.11 0.34 -27.89
N ALA A 634 34.13 1.16 -28.20
CA ALA A 634 35.22 1.46 -27.26
C ALA A 634 34.73 2.22 -26.01
N ALA A 635 33.72 3.09 -26.16
CA ALA A 635 33.08 3.78 -25.04
C ALA A 635 32.23 2.86 -24.15
N TRP A 636 31.87 1.68 -24.66
CA TRP A 636 31.03 0.71 -23.95
C TRP A 636 31.69 -0.68 -23.95
N MET A 637 32.89 -0.72 -23.36
CA MET A 637 33.60 -1.95 -23.00
C MET A 637 33.61 -2.12 -21.50
N ASN A 638 33.54 -3.37 -21.04
CA ASN A 638 33.78 -3.78 -19.67
C ASN A 638 35.05 -4.65 -19.64
N GLY A 639 36.22 -4.02 -19.49
CA GLY A 639 37.50 -4.69 -19.71
C GLY A 639 37.60 -5.21 -21.15
N SER A 640 37.77 -6.53 -21.33
CA SER A 640 37.77 -7.18 -22.64
C SER A 640 36.37 -7.56 -23.16
N THR A 641 35.33 -7.40 -22.34
CA THR A 641 33.95 -7.76 -22.68
C THR A 641 33.26 -6.62 -23.42
N GLN A 642 32.54 -6.93 -24.51
CA GLN A 642 31.74 -5.93 -25.24
C GLN A 642 30.47 -5.60 -24.45
N GLY A 643 30.35 -4.35 -24.00
CA GLY A 643 29.22 -3.89 -23.19
C GLY A 643 29.18 -4.46 -21.77
N TYR A 644 28.05 -4.21 -21.11
CA TYR A 644 27.74 -4.67 -19.75
C TYR A 644 26.46 -5.48 -19.77
N ALA A 645 26.39 -6.52 -18.94
CA ALA A 645 25.19 -7.33 -18.83
C ALA A 645 24.01 -6.51 -18.27
N ALA A 646 22.80 -6.83 -18.74
CA ALA A 646 21.58 -6.35 -18.11
C ALA A 646 21.47 -6.87 -16.67
N TYR A 647 21.74 -8.16 -16.49
CA TYR A 647 21.59 -8.81 -15.19
C TYR A 647 22.88 -9.54 -14.81
N LYS A 648 23.62 -9.01 -13.82
CA LYS A 648 24.84 -9.60 -13.28
C LYS A 648 24.57 -10.24 -11.92
N VAL A 649 24.78 -11.54 -11.80
CA VAL A 649 24.95 -12.22 -10.51
C VAL A 649 26.45 -12.37 -10.23
N ALA A 650 26.90 -11.92 -9.07
CA ALA A 650 28.30 -11.96 -8.68
C ALA A 650 28.83 -13.41 -8.57
N ASP A 651 30.10 -13.60 -8.88
CA ASP A 651 30.71 -14.94 -8.94
C ASP A 651 30.82 -15.60 -7.57
N SER A 652 30.74 -14.82 -6.48
CA SER A 652 30.67 -15.31 -5.11
C SER A 652 29.32 -15.94 -4.76
N VAL A 653 28.24 -15.60 -5.48
CA VAL A 653 26.88 -16.09 -5.16
C VAL A 653 26.79 -17.60 -5.39
N THR A 654 26.16 -18.26 -4.43
CA THR A 654 25.96 -19.73 -4.42
C THR A 654 24.51 -20.13 -4.62
N SER A 655 23.57 -19.23 -4.32
CA SER A 655 22.13 -19.47 -4.48
C SER A 655 21.45 -18.25 -5.10
N HIS A 656 20.76 -18.43 -6.22
CA HIS A 656 19.96 -17.39 -6.89
C HIS A 656 18.93 -18.05 -7.82
N GLN A 657 17.73 -17.48 -7.94
CA GLN A 657 16.69 -17.99 -8.85
C GLN A 657 16.05 -16.86 -9.63
N ALA A 658 15.90 -17.01 -10.94
CA ALA A 658 15.19 -16.04 -11.75
C ALA A 658 14.28 -16.70 -12.81
N TYR A 659 13.09 -16.14 -13.00
CA TYR A 659 12.05 -16.69 -13.89
C TYR A 659 11.52 -15.60 -14.83
N GLY A 660 11.53 -15.86 -16.14
CA GLY A 660 10.98 -14.96 -17.15
C GLY A 660 11.78 -13.67 -17.29
N LEU A 661 12.95 -13.72 -17.95
CA LEU A 661 13.84 -12.56 -18.11
C LEU A 661 13.92 -12.14 -19.58
N GLY A 662 13.65 -10.87 -19.86
CA GLY A 662 13.83 -10.24 -21.16
C GLY A 662 14.92 -9.17 -21.14
N SER A 663 15.79 -9.14 -22.15
CA SER A 663 16.73 -8.03 -22.37
C SER A 663 16.82 -7.67 -23.86
N TYR A 664 16.59 -6.40 -24.16
CA TYR A 664 16.43 -5.91 -25.53
C TYR A 664 17.53 -4.91 -25.87
N CYS A 665 17.92 -4.83 -27.15
CA CYS A 665 18.81 -3.78 -27.65
C CYS A 665 18.19 -3.02 -28.81
N TYR A 666 18.44 -1.71 -28.84
CA TYR A 666 18.16 -0.82 -29.96
C TYR A 666 19.27 0.23 -30.05
N PHE A 667 20.48 -0.20 -30.44
CA PHE A 667 21.65 0.69 -30.51
C PHE A 667 21.56 1.65 -31.71
N ASN A 668 20.55 2.52 -31.72
CA ASN A 668 20.23 3.39 -32.86
C ASN A 668 21.28 4.48 -33.11
N VAL A 669 21.97 4.95 -32.07
CA VAL A 669 23.07 5.91 -32.20
C VAL A 669 24.26 5.27 -32.91
N ASN A 670 24.55 3.99 -32.63
CA ASN A 670 25.58 3.25 -33.33
C ASN A 670 25.23 1.75 -33.43
N PRO A 671 24.59 1.31 -34.53
CA PRO A 671 24.13 -0.07 -34.68
C PRO A 671 25.24 -1.12 -34.76
N SER A 672 26.51 -0.70 -34.88
CA SER A 672 27.66 -1.62 -34.83
C SER A 672 28.04 -2.04 -33.41
N VAL A 673 27.51 -1.34 -32.39
CA VAL A 673 27.69 -1.72 -30.99
C VAL A 673 27.10 -3.10 -30.74
N THR A 674 27.84 -3.90 -29.99
CA THR A 674 27.48 -5.26 -29.62
C THR A 674 27.54 -5.38 -28.10
N ALA A 675 26.54 -6.03 -27.53
CA ALA A 675 26.60 -6.58 -26.18
C ALA A 675 27.02 -8.04 -26.27
N GLU A 676 28.05 -8.41 -25.50
CA GLU A 676 28.54 -9.78 -25.44
C GLU A 676 27.47 -10.74 -24.88
N ARG A 677 26.74 -10.30 -23.86
CA ARG A 677 25.72 -11.10 -23.18
C ARG A 677 24.68 -10.21 -22.52
N ALA A 678 23.43 -10.68 -22.46
CA ALA A 678 22.40 -10.01 -21.67
C ALA A 678 22.50 -10.36 -20.17
N ILE A 679 22.78 -11.61 -19.84
CA ILE A 679 22.87 -12.08 -18.45
C ILE A 679 24.28 -12.60 -18.19
N GLU A 680 24.82 -12.29 -17.01
CA GLU A 680 26.11 -12.80 -16.54
C GLU A 680 25.94 -13.43 -15.16
N ALA A 681 26.24 -14.73 -15.02
CA ALA A 681 26.03 -15.44 -13.76
C ALA A 681 27.00 -16.62 -13.57
N PRO A 682 27.33 -17.01 -12.34
CA PRO A 682 28.14 -18.21 -12.11
C PRO A 682 27.41 -19.48 -12.59
N ASN A 683 28.14 -20.40 -13.21
CA ASN A 683 27.64 -21.72 -13.57
C ASN A 683 27.69 -22.65 -12.34
N ARG A 684 26.63 -22.64 -11.53
CA ARG A 684 26.52 -23.43 -10.29
C ARG A 684 25.10 -23.95 -10.11
N ALA A 685 24.96 -25.14 -9.52
CA ALA A 685 23.66 -25.79 -9.35
C ALA A 685 22.63 -24.96 -8.56
N GLY A 686 23.07 -24.10 -7.62
CA GLY A 686 22.19 -23.24 -6.84
C GLY A 686 21.81 -21.92 -7.52
N VAL A 687 22.38 -21.60 -8.69
CA VAL A 687 22.14 -20.35 -9.42
C VAL A 687 21.39 -20.66 -10.70
N THR A 688 20.06 -20.55 -10.69
CA THR A 688 19.17 -21.04 -11.75
C THR A 688 18.40 -19.93 -12.43
N PHE A 689 18.27 -20.01 -13.75
CA PHE A 689 17.45 -19.11 -14.56
C PHE A 689 16.50 -19.93 -15.43
N GLN A 690 15.26 -19.46 -15.58
CA GLN A 690 14.24 -20.09 -16.42
C GLN A 690 13.59 -19.04 -17.32
N SER A 691 13.30 -19.44 -18.56
CA SER A 691 12.63 -18.62 -19.58
C SER A 691 13.32 -17.28 -19.84
N MET A 692 14.43 -17.31 -20.56
CA MET A 692 15.19 -16.10 -20.92
C MET A 692 15.02 -15.79 -22.40
N VAL A 693 14.84 -14.52 -22.73
CA VAL A 693 14.73 -14.01 -24.10
C VAL A 693 15.61 -12.78 -24.30
N THR A 694 16.30 -12.71 -25.44
CA THR A 694 16.98 -11.50 -25.91
C THR A 694 16.40 -11.03 -27.24
N VAL A 695 16.29 -9.72 -27.43
CA VAL A 695 15.69 -9.14 -28.65
C VAL A 695 16.57 -8.02 -29.20
N SER A 696 16.83 -8.03 -30.50
CA SER A 696 17.34 -6.89 -31.27
C SER A 696 16.16 -6.21 -31.94
N LEU A 697 15.77 -5.05 -31.42
CA LEU A 697 14.56 -4.34 -31.85
C LEU A 697 14.75 -3.82 -33.27
N GLY A 698 13.91 -4.28 -34.19
CA GLY A 698 14.04 -3.99 -35.61
C GLY A 698 15.38 -4.44 -36.22
N GLY A 699 16.10 -5.36 -35.58
CA GLY A 699 17.43 -5.78 -36.01
C GLY A 699 18.55 -4.76 -35.75
N THR A 700 18.30 -3.75 -34.91
CA THR A 700 19.26 -2.65 -34.64
C THR A 700 20.14 -3.00 -33.43
N GLY A 701 21.41 -3.31 -33.71
CA GLY A 701 22.36 -3.74 -32.69
C GLY A 701 22.40 -5.26 -32.50
N THR A 702 23.36 -5.74 -31.72
CA THR A 702 23.55 -7.18 -31.47
C THR A 702 23.68 -7.48 -29.99
N ILE A 703 22.97 -8.52 -29.53
CA ILE A 703 23.26 -9.25 -28.30
C ILE A 703 23.80 -10.62 -28.71
N ARG A 704 25.07 -10.92 -28.44
CA ARG A 704 25.71 -12.18 -28.88
C ARG A 704 25.16 -13.39 -28.15
N HIS A 705 24.95 -13.28 -26.84
CA HIS A 705 24.50 -14.37 -25.99
C HIS A 705 23.37 -13.98 -25.04
N VAL A 706 22.47 -14.93 -24.78
CA VAL A 706 21.39 -14.74 -23.80
C VAL A 706 21.98 -14.68 -22.39
N ILE A 707 22.81 -15.67 -22.04
CA ILE A 707 23.48 -15.74 -20.74
C ILE A 707 24.91 -16.27 -20.93
N ASN A 708 25.89 -15.60 -20.34
CA ASN A 708 27.31 -15.93 -20.48
C ASN A 708 27.74 -16.13 -21.94
N ASP A 709 27.93 -17.39 -22.35
CA ASP A 709 28.37 -17.86 -23.66
C ASP A 709 27.28 -18.71 -24.37
N ARG A 710 26.03 -18.69 -23.86
CA ARG A 710 24.92 -19.53 -24.34
C ARG A 710 23.72 -18.73 -24.86
N GLY A 711 23.04 -19.33 -25.83
CA GLY A 711 21.94 -18.69 -26.56
C GLY A 711 22.42 -17.61 -27.52
N GLY A 712 21.51 -17.06 -28.32
CA GLY A 712 21.82 -15.98 -29.25
C GLY A 712 22.44 -16.43 -30.59
N PRO A 713 22.84 -15.48 -31.44
CA PRO A 713 22.68 -14.04 -31.22
C PRO A 713 21.25 -13.57 -31.46
N SER A 714 20.90 -12.42 -30.89
CA SER A 714 19.80 -11.55 -31.34
C SER A 714 20.41 -10.40 -32.13
N ASN A 715 20.18 -10.34 -33.43
CA ASN A 715 20.71 -9.33 -34.35
C ASN A 715 19.76 -9.12 -35.54
N SER A 716 20.20 -8.42 -36.59
CA SER A 716 19.44 -8.17 -37.81
C SER A 716 18.99 -9.42 -38.59
N THR A 717 19.57 -10.58 -38.33
CA THR A 717 19.21 -11.85 -38.98
C THR A 717 18.19 -12.65 -38.18
N THR A 718 18.35 -12.71 -36.85
CA THR A 718 17.56 -13.59 -35.98
C THR A 718 16.47 -12.85 -35.21
N ASN A 719 16.67 -11.55 -34.94
CA ASN A 719 15.88 -10.67 -34.08
C ASN A 719 15.68 -11.14 -32.63
N VAL A 720 15.24 -12.36 -32.40
CA VAL A 720 14.91 -12.92 -31.08
C VAL A 720 15.74 -14.18 -30.84
N ALA A 721 16.21 -14.37 -29.61
CA ALA A 721 16.84 -15.61 -29.17
C ALA A 721 16.31 -16.00 -27.79
N ASN A 722 15.97 -17.28 -27.62
CA ASN A 722 15.41 -17.83 -26.40
C ASN A 722 16.36 -18.85 -25.76
N LEU A 723 16.36 -18.92 -24.43
CA LEU A 723 17.01 -19.98 -23.68
C LEU A 723 16.13 -20.37 -22.49
N SER A 724 15.65 -21.61 -22.46
CA SER A 724 14.66 -22.04 -21.47
C SER A 724 15.23 -22.20 -20.06
N ASN A 725 16.49 -22.64 -19.90
CA ASN A 725 17.08 -22.95 -18.60
C ASN A 725 18.59 -22.64 -18.56
N TYR A 726 19.11 -22.32 -17.38
CA TYR A 726 20.54 -22.23 -17.08
C TYR A 726 20.80 -22.47 -15.57
N PRO A 727 21.94 -23.08 -15.19
CA PRO A 727 22.92 -23.75 -16.06
C PRO A 727 22.40 -25.01 -16.76
#